data_AF-A0A158IMB1-F1
#
_entry.id   AF-A0A158IMB1-F1
#
_cell.length_a   1.000
_cell.length_b   1.000
_cell.length_c   1.000
_cell.angle_alpha   90.00
_cell.angle_beta   90.00
_cell.angle_gamma   90.00
#
_symmetry.space_group_name_H-M   'P 1'
#
loop_
_entity.id
_entity.type
_entity.pdbx_description
1 polymer ?
#
loop_
_entity_poly.entity_id
_entity_poly.type
_entity_poly.pdbx_seq_one_letter_code
_entity_poly.pdbx_strand_id
1 'polypeptide(L)'
;MPGAIVMPLEVMSASSGKIISATLSVPNGASAKVLTMQVNNLSYDAKGSIQINGGNWIDLTNANVTVLGNAKLYGGIGGGYDTISLNVPVSGAVNGSNVVNFRFNTTDGVSSGYRVLSFNLQDGSGQNLIPASAFTQDDPTQWTAPLPGASDISAGQTLWQSATLIDSPINAGQQLKAHCMDCHSASGSDLFKFNFSNNSIVVRSEYHGLTQNQGLQIASYIRSLANRYPTPGPKCRPWNPPYQPGPGLDSAPVSDWTCGAGIDAVSENDLDTLAAIFPSGINKAAIATKGQINIREIPIGFQLPDWNHWVSHIHPKDAWGDYFTNSNLNKLYAGEGTGNGTYNMKTQLATGGTPYAQGKTGDIFNDLYYWGVALGENFAPPNAGVSGSYTIPQQENLYGTVQWQLVKSWELAQDYSLEVNCPVAWVNEEQAPKAEARGWCGYWRFIFNASPQIQNFPVANSMFGSPVAHYVKANQWYYLQILLNPGSGAHNVHLPTDWQYAYGLLNNLYQSSGRPEPIRNFLYVLKGAQEMDNGVGVTNVDRGWTIRDSSPLDVWNGGQTGVWKGTSLATEQAIVGAFLSNWMDTTTSFGINTWQREGQPNAVPGETTCYWSMRSLCEIGYVHGTLSGGTVENFPTWTWNQIPLMQGEGIDKVQVNRLATWLNTAYPSGNYLSLLQN
;
A
#
# COMPACT_ATOMS: atom_id res chain seq x y z
N MET A 1 11.54 -42.92 -4.04
CA MET A 1 10.60 -41.92 -4.59
C MET A 1 11.35 -40.61 -4.66
N PRO A 2 11.20 -39.78 -5.72
CA PRO A 2 11.73 -38.42 -5.67
C PRO A 2 11.14 -37.71 -4.44
N GLY A 3 11.96 -36.94 -3.73
CA GLY A 3 11.52 -36.15 -2.57
C GLY A 3 10.49 -35.09 -2.97
N ALA A 4 9.79 -34.53 -1.98
CA ALA A 4 8.87 -33.42 -2.23
C ALA A 4 9.62 -32.22 -2.85
N ILE A 5 8.96 -31.52 -3.77
CA ILE A 5 9.48 -30.30 -4.39
C ILE A 5 9.43 -29.18 -3.34
N VAL A 6 10.58 -28.55 -3.10
CA VAL A 6 10.69 -27.41 -2.20
C VAL A 6 10.23 -26.13 -2.91
N MET A 7 9.29 -25.42 -2.32
CA MET A 7 8.70 -24.17 -2.83
C MET A 7 9.14 -22.97 -1.98
N PRO A 8 9.25 -21.76 -2.56
CA PRO A 8 9.00 -21.43 -3.96
C PRO A 8 10.13 -21.89 -4.89
N LEU A 9 9.82 -22.04 -6.18
CA LEU A 9 10.86 -22.16 -7.20
C LEU A 9 11.35 -20.76 -7.58
N GLU A 10 12.63 -20.49 -7.33
CA GLU A 10 13.29 -19.24 -7.70
C GLU A 10 13.88 -19.35 -9.12
N VAL A 11 13.14 -18.85 -10.10
CA VAL A 11 13.52 -18.88 -11.52
C VAL A 11 14.25 -17.58 -11.85
N MET A 12 15.55 -17.54 -11.50
CA MET A 12 16.34 -16.31 -11.51
C MET A 12 17.80 -16.52 -11.94
N SER A 13 18.36 -15.50 -12.57
CA SER A 13 19.78 -15.38 -12.91
C SER A 13 20.17 -13.92 -13.04
N ALA A 14 21.46 -13.63 -12.90
CA ALA A 14 21.98 -12.30 -13.20
C ALA A 14 21.72 -11.94 -14.66
N SER A 15 21.90 -12.91 -15.56
CA SER A 15 21.61 -12.80 -16.98
C SER A 15 20.25 -13.43 -17.33
N SER A 16 20.08 -13.80 -18.60
CA SER A 16 18.86 -14.36 -19.18
C SER A 16 18.95 -15.89 -19.35
N GLY A 17 17.81 -16.57 -19.48
CA GLY A 17 17.75 -17.98 -19.90
C GLY A 17 17.83 -19.03 -18.80
N LYS A 18 17.77 -18.67 -17.51
CA LYS A 18 17.78 -19.66 -16.41
C LYS A 18 16.60 -20.62 -16.53
N ILE A 19 16.87 -21.92 -16.43
CA ILE A 19 15.84 -22.97 -16.34
C ILE A 19 15.90 -23.62 -14.95
N ILE A 20 14.74 -23.82 -14.34
CA ILE A 20 14.50 -24.62 -13.14
C ILE A 20 13.53 -25.75 -13.51
N SER A 21 13.88 -26.99 -13.18
CA SER A 21 13.07 -28.17 -13.50
C SER A 21 12.45 -28.77 -12.24
N ALA A 22 11.14 -29.03 -12.28
CA ALA A 22 10.43 -29.79 -11.27
C ALA A 22 10.07 -31.18 -11.83
N THR A 23 10.54 -32.24 -11.18
CA THR A 23 10.22 -33.63 -11.56
C THR A 23 9.25 -34.22 -10.54
N LEU A 24 8.10 -34.71 -11.01
CA LEU A 24 7.04 -35.20 -10.14
C LEU A 24 6.25 -36.35 -10.77
N SER A 25 5.65 -37.18 -9.92
CA SER A 25 4.73 -38.24 -10.36
C SER A 25 3.31 -37.70 -10.44
N VAL A 26 2.67 -37.87 -11.60
CA VAL A 26 1.31 -37.41 -11.90
C VAL A 26 0.50 -38.64 -12.32
N PRO A 27 -0.25 -39.28 -11.41
CA PRO A 27 -0.89 -40.57 -11.67
C PRO A 27 -1.77 -40.57 -12.92
N ASN A 28 -2.53 -39.49 -13.12
CA ASN A 28 -3.41 -39.28 -14.27
C ASN A 28 -2.90 -38.17 -15.19
N GLY A 29 -1.58 -38.00 -15.33
CA GLY A 29 -1.00 -36.87 -16.07
C GLY A 29 -1.42 -36.76 -17.53
N ALA A 30 -1.79 -37.85 -18.21
CA ALA A 30 -2.31 -37.80 -19.57
C ALA A 30 -3.64 -37.02 -19.70
N SER A 31 -4.35 -36.82 -18.59
CA SER A 31 -5.59 -36.02 -18.53
C SER A 31 -5.33 -34.52 -18.37
N ALA A 32 -4.09 -34.10 -18.05
CA ALA A 32 -3.77 -32.71 -17.78
C ALA A 32 -4.05 -31.80 -18.99
N LYS A 33 -4.71 -30.68 -18.74
CA LYS A 33 -5.04 -29.64 -19.72
C LYS A 33 -4.54 -28.26 -19.33
N VAL A 34 -4.35 -28.03 -18.03
CA VAL A 34 -3.96 -26.73 -17.49
C VAL A 34 -2.85 -26.91 -16.47
N LEU A 35 -1.85 -26.03 -16.52
CA LEU A 35 -0.92 -25.78 -15.42
C LEU A 35 -1.43 -24.54 -14.68
N THR A 36 -1.90 -24.72 -13.45
CA THR A 36 -2.30 -23.60 -12.59
C THR A 36 -1.12 -23.20 -11.70
N MET A 37 -0.90 -21.89 -11.50
CA MET A 37 0.24 -21.37 -10.75
C MET A 37 -0.11 -20.09 -9.98
N GLN A 38 0.55 -19.90 -8.83
CA GLN A 38 0.71 -18.58 -8.22
C GLN A 38 2.16 -18.16 -8.38
N VAL A 39 2.38 -16.94 -8.87
CA VAL A 39 3.70 -16.44 -9.27
C VAL A 39 3.90 -15.02 -8.77
N ASN A 40 5.12 -14.70 -8.35
CA ASN A 40 5.53 -13.36 -7.94
C ASN A 40 6.55 -12.79 -8.93
N ASN A 41 6.42 -11.49 -9.22
CA ASN A 41 7.31 -10.72 -10.09
C ASN A 41 7.30 -11.16 -11.56
N LEU A 42 6.12 -11.50 -12.14
CA LEU A 42 5.93 -11.52 -13.59
C LEU A 42 5.57 -10.10 -14.09
N SER A 43 6.57 -9.23 -14.10
CA SER A 43 6.41 -7.78 -14.33
C SER A 43 6.23 -7.37 -15.80
N TYR A 44 6.37 -8.29 -16.76
CA TYR A 44 6.13 -8.04 -18.18
C TYR A 44 5.86 -9.35 -18.94
N ASP A 45 5.18 -9.22 -20.08
CA ASP A 45 4.90 -10.32 -20.99
C ASP A 45 6.20 -11.01 -21.43
N ALA A 46 6.15 -12.34 -21.46
CA ALA A 46 7.26 -13.21 -21.84
C ALA A 46 8.52 -13.03 -20.96
N LYS A 47 8.38 -12.53 -19.72
CA LYS A 47 9.44 -12.62 -18.71
C LYS A 47 9.82 -14.06 -18.40
N GLY A 48 8.82 -14.94 -18.32
CA GLY A 48 9.00 -16.36 -18.09
C GLY A 48 8.37 -17.21 -19.18
N SER A 49 8.78 -18.47 -19.25
CA SER A 49 8.12 -19.50 -20.07
C SER A 49 8.13 -20.85 -19.38
N ILE A 50 7.22 -21.74 -19.79
CA ILE A 50 7.10 -23.09 -19.24
C ILE A 50 7.17 -24.16 -20.33
N GLN A 51 7.56 -25.37 -19.96
CA GLN A 51 7.61 -26.53 -20.86
C GLN A 51 7.31 -27.82 -20.08
N ILE A 52 6.53 -28.72 -20.68
CA ILE A 52 6.21 -30.05 -20.14
C ILE A 52 6.94 -31.12 -20.96
N ASN A 53 7.68 -32.01 -20.31
CA ASN A 53 8.32 -33.20 -20.90
C ASN A 53 9.11 -32.95 -22.20
N GLY A 54 9.80 -31.82 -22.31
CA GLY A 54 10.58 -31.47 -23.51
C GLY A 54 9.74 -31.02 -24.72
N GLY A 55 8.45 -30.75 -24.53
CA GLY A 55 7.56 -30.19 -25.56
C GLY A 55 7.90 -28.74 -25.94
N ASN A 56 6.93 -28.00 -26.48
CA ASN A 56 7.17 -26.60 -26.84
C ASN A 56 7.22 -25.71 -25.59
N TRP A 57 8.07 -24.68 -25.64
CA TRP A 57 8.03 -23.59 -24.66
C TRP A 57 6.76 -22.76 -24.87
N ILE A 58 6.10 -22.42 -23.78
CA ILE A 58 4.94 -21.54 -23.75
C ILE A 58 5.34 -20.29 -22.98
N ASP A 59 5.48 -19.16 -23.68
CA ASP A 59 5.77 -17.88 -23.04
C ASP A 59 4.59 -17.44 -22.19
N LEU A 60 4.87 -17.00 -20.96
CA LEU A 60 3.89 -16.45 -20.03
C LEU A 60 3.60 -15.02 -20.44
N THR A 61 2.54 -14.84 -21.21
CA THR A 61 2.02 -13.54 -21.68
C THR A 61 0.54 -13.47 -21.39
N ASN A 62 -0.01 -12.26 -21.28
CA ASN A 62 -1.46 -12.05 -21.16
C ASN A 62 -2.27 -12.68 -22.31
N ALA A 63 -1.64 -12.95 -23.46
CA ALA A 63 -2.26 -13.62 -24.61
C ALA A 63 -2.26 -15.16 -24.50
N ASN A 64 -1.28 -15.74 -23.81
CA ASN A 64 -1.08 -17.19 -23.74
C ASN A 64 -1.62 -17.81 -22.45
N VAL A 65 -1.91 -16.99 -21.43
CA VAL A 65 -2.41 -17.46 -20.13
C VAL A 65 -3.76 -16.84 -19.79
N THR A 66 -4.47 -17.46 -18.85
CA THR A 66 -5.61 -16.83 -18.19
C THR A 66 -5.18 -16.38 -16.80
N VAL A 67 -5.03 -15.07 -16.60
CA VAL A 67 -4.85 -14.50 -15.25
C VAL A 67 -6.17 -14.60 -14.48
N LEU A 68 -6.08 -15.00 -13.21
CA LEU A 68 -7.21 -15.24 -12.33
C LEU A 68 -7.41 -14.08 -11.34
N GLY A 69 -8.58 -14.07 -10.70
CA GLY A 69 -8.88 -13.15 -9.61
C GLY A 69 -8.83 -11.67 -10.00
N ASN A 70 -8.56 -10.84 -8.99
CA ASN A 70 -8.50 -9.38 -9.15
C ASN A 70 -7.33 -8.93 -10.04
N ALA A 71 -6.24 -9.70 -10.09
CA ALA A 71 -5.08 -9.38 -10.93
C ALA A 71 -5.46 -9.19 -12.42
N LYS A 72 -6.46 -9.95 -12.92
CA LYS A 72 -6.98 -9.79 -14.28
C LYS A 72 -7.56 -8.39 -14.53
N LEU A 73 -8.31 -7.87 -13.57
CA LEU A 73 -8.96 -6.55 -13.65
C LEU A 73 -7.96 -5.42 -13.45
N TYR A 74 -6.79 -5.73 -12.88
CA TYR A 74 -5.72 -4.79 -12.58
C TYR A 74 -4.52 -4.89 -13.54
N GLY A 75 -4.75 -5.38 -14.76
CA GLY A 75 -3.78 -5.34 -15.86
C GLY A 75 -3.04 -6.65 -16.14
N GLY A 76 -3.25 -7.69 -15.33
CA GLY A 76 -2.65 -9.01 -15.56
C GLY A 76 -1.13 -9.04 -15.34
N ILE A 77 -0.41 -9.74 -16.21
CA ILE A 77 1.06 -9.75 -16.22
C ILE A 77 1.57 -8.33 -16.52
N GLY A 78 2.46 -7.82 -15.66
CA GLY A 78 2.91 -6.41 -15.69
C GLY A 78 1.85 -5.39 -15.25
N GLY A 79 0.73 -5.84 -14.69
CA GLY A 79 -0.30 -4.99 -14.10
C GLY A 79 0.07 -4.46 -12.72
N GLY A 80 -0.95 -4.01 -11.97
CA GLY A 80 -0.77 -3.40 -10.66
C GLY A 80 -0.47 -4.39 -9.51
N TYR A 81 -0.69 -5.69 -9.70
CA TYR A 81 -0.43 -6.72 -8.69
C TYR A 81 0.87 -7.45 -8.94
N ASP A 82 1.66 -7.61 -7.88
CA ASP A 82 3.02 -8.13 -7.94
C ASP A 82 3.05 -9.67 -7.78
N THR A 83 1.98 -10.23 -7.19
CA THR A 83 1.76 -11.67 -7.04
C THR A 83 0.41 -12.01 -7.66
N ILE A 84 0.42 -12.89 -8.66
CA ILE A 84 -0.77 -13.23 -9.45
C ILE A 84 -0.98 -14.73 -9.53
N SER A 85 -2.23 -15.14 -9.68
CA SER A 85 -2.60 -16.52 -10.00
C SER A 85 -2.96 -16.62 -11.47
N LEU A 86 -2.50 -17.67 -12.16
CA LEU A 86 -2.74 -17.84 -13.59
C LEU A 86 -2.87 -19.32 -14.00
N ASN A 87 -3.58 -19.54 -15.10
CA ASN A 87 -3.74 -20.83 -15.76
C ASN A 87 -3.06 -20.80 -17.13
N VAL A 88 -2.18 -21.76 -17.37
CA VAL A 88 -1.51 -21.98 -18.66
C VAL A 88 -2.12 -23.21 -19.32
N PRO A 89 -2.71 -23.11 -20.52
CA PRO A 89 -3.08 -24.28 -21.30
C PRO A 89 -1.84 -25.13 -21.62
N VAL A 90 -1.86 -26.42 -21.29
CA VAL A 90 -0.73 -27.32 -21.50
C VAL A 90 -1.15 -28.64 -22.14
N SER A 91 -0.18 -29.29 -22.78
CA SER A 91 -0.30 -30.65 -23.30
C SER A 91 1.03 -31.39 -23.14
N GLY A 92 1.04 -32.70 -23.41
CA GLY A 92 2.27 -33.51 -23.37
C GLY A 92 2.61 -34.09 -22.00
N ALA A 93 1.80 -33.85 -20.96
CA ALA A 93 1.89 -34.57 -19.70
C ALA A 93 1.51 -36.06 -19.90
N VAL A 94 2.15 -36.95 -19.14
CA VAL A 94 1.99 -38.41 -19.23
C VAL A 94 1.61 -38.99 -17.87
N ASN A 95 1.07 -40.20 -17.84
CA ASN A 95 0.85 -40.89 -16.56
C ASN A 95 2.20 -41.28 -15.94
N GLY A 96 2.39 -40.97 -14.65
CA GLY A 96 3.64 -41.22 -13.95
C GLY A 96 4.58 -40.02 -13.97
N SER A 97 5.87 -40.24 -14.25
CA SER A 97 6.89 -39.19 -14.11
C SER A 97 6.76 -38.11 -15.18
N ASN A 98 6.69 -36.86 -14.75
CA ASN A 98 6.70 -35.68 -15.62
C ASN A 98 7.79 -34.70 -15.16
N VAL A 99 8.31 -33.94 -16.12
CA VAL A 99 9.20 -32.79 -15.87
C VAL A 99 8.49 -31.53 -16.33
N VAL A 100 8.36 -30.57 -15.42
CA VAL A 100 7.91 -29.20 -15.70
C VAL A 100 9.12 -28.28 -15.61
N ASN A 101 9.51 -27.68 -16.73
CA ASN A 101 10.58 -26.70 -16.78
C ASN A 101 10.00 -25.29 -16.73
N PHE A 102 10.59 -24.44 -15.90
CA PHE A 102 10.31 -23.02 -15.80
C PHE A 102 11.54 -22.25 -16.25
N ARG A 103 11.37 -21.29 -17.14
CA ARG A 103 12.48 -20.47 -17.66
C ARG A 103 12.27 -19.01 -17.33
N PHE A 104 13.33 -18.32 -16.94
CA PHE A 104 13.44 -16.86 -16.99
C PHE A 104 14.01 -16.51 -18.36
N ASN A 105 13.20 -15.87 -19.21
CA ASN A 105 13.52 -15.64 -20.61
C ASN A 105 14.61 -14.59 -20.77
N THR A 106 14.33 -13.37 -20.30
CA THR A 106 15.29 -12.26 -20.35
C THR A 106 15.01 -11.22 -19.29
N THR A 107 16.06 -10.53 -18.82
CA THR A 107 15.97 -9.31 -18.00
C THR A 107 15.49 -8.11 -18.82
N ASP A 108 14.74 -7.23 -18.18
CA ASP A 108 14.32 -5.91 -18.64
C ASP A 108 15.30 -4.78 -18.26
N GLY A 109 16.39 -5.12 -17.56
CA GLY A 109 17.29 -4.12 -16.97
C GLY A 109 16.88 -3.66 -15.57
N VAL A 110 15.81 -4.23 -14.99
CA VAL A 110 15.37 -3.93 -13.61
C VAL A 110 15.32 -5.19 -12.75
N SER A 111 14.88 -6.32 -13.31
CA SER A 111 14.57 -7.54 -12.58
C SER A 111 15.43 -8.74 -13.00
N SER A 112 15.76 -9.61 -12.05
CA SER A 112 16.64 -10.77 -12.23
C SER A 112 15.92 -12.12 -12.26
N GLY A 113 14.59 -12.12 -12.38
CA GLY A 113 13.79 -13.35 -12.43
C GLY A 113 12.38 -13.20 -11.85
N TYR A 114 11.75 -14.34 -11.59
CA TYR A 114 10.43 -14.45 -10.95
C TYR A 114 10.40 -15.67 -10.03
N ARG A 115 9.33 -15.79 -9.22
CA ARG A 115 9.13 -16.94 -8.33
C ARG A 115 7.84 -17.67 -8.66
N VAL A 116 7.87 -18.99 -8.65
CA VAL A 116 6.66 -19.83 -8.64
C VAL A 116 6.41 -20.21 -7.19
N LEU A 117 5.33 -19.69 -6.61
CA LEU A 117 4.97 -19.88 -5.20
C LEU A 117 4.20 -21.19 -4.98
N SER A 118 3.36 -21.55 -5.94
CA SER A 118 2.65 -22.83 -5.99
C SER A 118 2.34 -23.19 -7.44
N PHE A 119 2.22 -24.48 -7.75
CA PHE A 119 1.65 -24.93 -9.02
C PHE A 119 0.95 -26.29 -8.92
N ASN A 120 0.04 -26.57 -9.86
CA ASN A 120 -0.54 -27.90 -10.05
C ASN A 120 -0.87 -28.15 -11.53
N LEU A 121 -1.00 -29.41 -11.93
CA LEU A 121 -1.59 -29.79 -13.22
C LEU A 121 -3.05 -30.13 -12.98
N GLN A 122 -3.95 -29.56 -13.77
CA GLN A 122 -5.38 -29.79 -13.68
C GLN A 122 -5.89 -30.52 -14.93
N ASP A 123 -6.86 -31.41 -14.73
CA ASP A 123 -7.60 -32.02 -15.84
C ASP A 123 -8.63 -31.06 -16.46
N GLY A 124 -9.39 -31.54 -17.45
CA GLY A 124 -10.43 -30.75 -18.12
C GLY A 124 -11.62 -30.35 -17.22
N SER A 125 -11.72 -30.89 -16.01
CA SER A 125 -12.73 -30.52 -15.01
C SER A 125 -12.20 -29.56 -13.94
N GLY A 126 -10.92 -29.18 -14.01
CA GLY A 126 -10.27 -28.30 -13.03
C GLY A 126 -9.72 -29.04 -11.81
N GLN A 127 -9.69 -30.38 -11.82
CA GLN A 127 -9.23 -31.14 -10.66
C GLN A 127 -7.70 -31.25 -10.64
N ASN A 128 -7.11 -30.93 -9.48
CA ASN A 128 -5.67 -31.05 -9.25
C ASN A 128 -5.20 -32.52 -9.35
N LEU A 129 -4.18 -32.76 -10.15
CA LEU A 129 -3.63 -34.09 -10.45
C LEU A 129 -2.40 -34.44 -9.61
N ILE A 130 -1.85 -33.46 -8.88
CA ILE A 130 -0.67 -33.62 -8.04
C ILE A 130 -1.09 -33.45 -6.58
N PRO A 131 -0.83 -34.42 -5.70
CA PRO A 131 -1.19 -34.31 -4.29
C PRO A 131 -0.34 -33.24 -3.59
N ALA A 132 -0.92 -32.56 -2.59
CA ALA A 132 -0.22 -31.52 -1.82
C ALA A 132 1.08 -32.05 -1.15
N SER A 133 1.14 -33.33 -0.80
CA SER A 133 2.33 -33.99 -0.23
C SER A 133 3.52 -34.08 -1.20
N ALA A 134 3.32 -33.78 -2.49
CA ALA A 134 4.41 -33.64 -3.45
C ALA A 134 5.19 -32.33 -3.28
N PHE A 135 4.70 -31.41 -2.44
CA PHE A 135 5.29 -30.11 -2.19
C PHE A 135 5.62 -29.92 -0.72
N THR A 136 6.69 -29.18 -0.45
CA THR A 136 7.05 -28.69 0.89
C THR A 136 7.47 -27.23 0.76
N GLN A 137 7.18 -26.42 1.77
CA GLN A 137 7.64 -25.02 1.80
C GLN A 137 9.07 -24.98 2.33
N ASP A 138 9.91 -24.15 1.72
CA ASP A 138 11.25 -23.87 2.22
C ASP A 138 11.17 -23.14 3.56
N ASP A 139 11.96 -23.58 4.54
CA ASP A 139 11.95 -23.04 5.90
C ASP A 139 13.15 -22.12 6.12
N PRO A 140 12.95 -20.78 6.16
CA PRO A 140 14.02 -19.81 6.26
C PRO A 140 14.66 -19.82 7.64
N THR A 141 13.99 -20.39 8.64
CA THR A 141 14.56 -20.55 9.98
C THR A 141 15.72 -21.56 9.99
N GLN A 142 15.82 -22.39 8.95
CA GLN A 142 16.89 -23.37 8.77
C GLN A 142 18.04 -22.83 7.90
N TRP A 143 17.93 -21.63 7.34
CA TRP A 143 18.97 -21.09 6.46
C TRP A 143 20.19 -20.63 7.26
N THR A 144 21.36 -21.13 6.89
CA THR A 144 22.65 -20.74 7.49
C THR A 144 23.46 -19.86 6.52
N ALA A 145 24.51 -19.22 7.05
CA ALA A 145 25.50 -18.54 6.24
C ALA A 145 26.16 -19.55 5.27
N PRO A 146 26.17 -19.29 3.95
CA PRO A 146 26.81 -20.21 3.00
C PRO A 146 28.34 -20.24 3.14
N LEU A 147 28.94 -19.15 3.63
CA LEU A 147 30.36 -19.05 4.00
C LEU A 147 30.45 -18.62 5.48
N PRO A 148 30.58 -19.56 6.44
CA PRO A 148 30.46 -19.25 7.86
C PRO A 148 31.72 -18.62 8.48
N GLY A 149 32.79 -18.44 7.71
CA GLY A 149 34.04 -17.85 8.18
C GLY A 149 33.88 -16.38 8.56
N ALA A 150 34.45 -15.96 9.69
CA ALA A 150 34.40 -14.57 10.14
C ALA A 150 35.00 -13.59 9.11
N SER A 151 36.03 -14.00 8.36
CA SER A 151 36.60 -13.21 7.28
C SER A 151 35.62 -12.99 6.12
N ASP A 152 34.83 -14.01 5.76
CA ASP A 152 33.84 -13.93 4.69
C ASP A 152 32.65 -13.07 5.08
N ILE A 153 32.19 -13.19 6.33
CA ILE A 153 31.13 -12.35 6.89
C ILE A 153 31.58 -10.88 6.90
N SER A 154 32.78 -10.58 7.37
CA SER A 154 33.33 -9.22 7.35
C SER A 154 33.53 -8.69 5.93
N ALA A 155 33.99 -9.53 4.99
CA ALA A 155 34.09 -9.15 3.58
C ALA A 155 32.70 -8.83 2.98
N GLY A 156 31.69 -9.63 3.31
CA GLY A 156 30.30 -9.41 2.92
C GLY A 156 29.75 -8.09 3.44
N GLN A 157 30.06 -7.73 4.68
CA GLN A 157 29.69 -6.44 5.26
C GLN A 157 30.35 -5.27 4.50
N THR A 158 31.64 -5.34 4.22
CA THR A 158 32.34 -4.31 3.45
C THR A 158 31.74 -4.17 2.04
N LEU A 159 31.46 -5.29 1.36
CA LEU A 159 30.82 -5.27 0.04
C LEU A 159 29.43 -4.62 0.09
N TRP A 160 28.62 -4.94 1.11
CA TRP A 160 27.31 -4.33 1.31
C TRP A 160 27.40 -2.80 1.40
N GLN A 161 28.44 -2.29 2.06
CA GLN A 161 28.59 -0.88 2.37
C GLN A 161 29.28 -0.07 1.26
N SER A 162 30.19 -0.67 0.50
CA SER A 162 31.08 0.10 -0.37
C SER A 162 31.42 -0.57 -1.71
N ALA A 163 30.74 -1.66 -2.08
CA ALA A 163 31.02 -2.29 -3.37
C ALA A 163 30.73 -1.31 -4.53
N THR A 164 31.62 -1.31 -5.52
CA THR A 164 31.32 -0.70 -6.82
C THR A 164 30.34 -1.58 -7.57
N LEU A 165 29.20 -1.00 -7.96
CA LEU A 165 28.11 -1.71 -8.62
C LEU A 165 27.90 -1.18 -10.04
N ILE A 166 27.39 -2.03 -10.91
CA ILE A 166 26.80 -1.63 -12.20
C ILE A 166 25.28 -1.58 -12.09
N ASP A 167 24.65 -0.78 -12.95
CA ASP A 167 23.19 -0.65 -13.01
C ASP A 167 22.51 -2.00 -13.29
N SER A 168 22.88 -2.63 -14.41
CA SER A 168 22.41 -3.95 -14.77
C SER A 168 23.36 -4.63 -15.76
N PRO A 169 23.22 -5.96 -16.00
CA PRO A 169 24.06 -6.66 -16.97
C PRO A 169 23.85 -6.20 -18.42
N ILE A 170 22.68 -5.60 -18.74
CA ILE A 170 22.44 -5.02 -20.05
C ILE A 170 22.97 -3.58 -20.17
N ASN A 171 23.20 -2.92 -19.02
CA ASN A 171 23.81 -1.59 -18.92
C ASN A 171 25.18 -1.66 -18.21
N ALA A 172 25.99 -2.69 -18.49
CA ALA A 172 27.22 -2.96 -17.73
C ALA A 172 28.28 -1.83 -17.77
N GLY A 173 28.17 -0.88 -18.71
CA GLY A 173 29.01 0.32 -18.76
C GLY A 173 28.58 1.44 -17.81
N GLN A 174 27.39 1.33 -17.19
CA GLN A 174 26.85 2.33 -16.28
C GLN A 174 27.15 1.91 -14.83
N GLN A 175 28.18 2.53 -14.25
CA GLN A 175 28.52 2.36 -12.84
C GLN A 175 27.56 3.17 -11.97
N LEU A 176 27.07 2.56 -10.88
CA LEU A 176 26.27 3.24 -9.87
C LEU A 176 27.17 4.03 -8.90
N LYS A 177 26.68 5.19 -8.48
CA LYS A 177 27.19 5.96 -7.34
C LYS A 177 26.69 5.38 -6.02
N ALA A 178 25.51 4.76 -6.02
CA ALA A 178 24.97 4.10 -4.85
C ALA A 178 25.61 2.72 -4.60
N HIS A 179 25.64 2.33 -3.32
CA HIS A 179 26.00 0.99 -2.85
C HIS A 179 24.75 0.21 -2.40
N CYS A 180 24.88 -1.07 -2.02
CA CYS A 180 23.72 -1.86 -1.59
C CYS A 180 22.97 -1.20 -0.42
N MET A 181 23.72 -0.72 0.58
CA MET A 181 23.17 -0.06 1.78
C MET A 181 22.47 1.29 1.52
N ASP A 182 22.67 1.87 0.33
CA ASP A 182 22.05 3.14 -0.03
C ASP A 182 20.58 2.93 -0.40
N CYS A 183 20.28 1.94 -1.26
CA CYS A 183 18.91 1.56 -1.64
C CYS A 183 18.20 0.75 -0.54
N HIS A 184 18.90 -0.21 0.05
CA HIS A 184 18.38 -1.07 1.12
C HIS A 184 18.58 -0.44 2.50
N SER A 185 18.22 -1.16 3.57
CA SER A 185 18.57 -0.70 4.91
C SER A 185 20.09 -0.64 5.11
N ALA A 186 20.57 0.29 5.94
CA ALA A 186 22.01 0.50 6.16
C ALA A 186 22.73 -0.79 6.61
N SER A 187 22.06 -1.63 7.39
CA SER A 187 22.61 -2.90 7.88
C SER A 187 22.32 -4.10 6.96
N GLY A 188 21.37 -3.99 6.01
CA GLY A 188 20.78 -5.12 5.30
C GLY A 188 19.73 -5.88 6.11
N SER A 189 19.24 -5.30 7.20
CA SER A 189 18.18 -5.86 8.03
C SER A 189 16.89 -6.12 7.27
N ASP A 190 16.60 -5.39 6.19
CA ASP A 190 15.44 -5.66 5.33
C ASP A 190 15.52 -7.00 4.60
N LEU A 191 16.68 -7.32 4.00
CA LEU A 191 16.90 -8.63 3.36
C LEU A 191 16.79 -9.78 4.36
N PHE A 192 17.30 -9.57 5.58
CA PHE A 192 17.14 -10.51 6.68
C PHE A 192 15.67 -10.64 7.08
N LYS A 193 15.01 -9.51 7.36
CA LYS A 193 13.63 -9.42 7.87
C LYS A 193 12.65 -10.09 6.92
N PHE A 194 12.72 -9.82 5.62
CA PHE A 194 11.81 -10.39 4.64
C PHE A 194 12.26 -11.75 4.11
N ASN A 195 13.22 -12.42 4.77
CA ASN A 195 13.73 -13.74 4.40
C ASN A 195 14.06 -13.83 2.89
N PHE A 196 14.84 -12.89 2.36
CA PHE A 196 15.42 -13.08 1.01
C PHE A 196 16.37 -14.27 1.05
N SER A 197 16.20 -15.23 0.13
CA SER A 197 17.01 -16.46 0.09
C SER A 197 18.50 -16.17 -0.21
N ASN A 198 19.38 -17.10 0.17
CA ASN A 198 20.80 -17.02 -0.20
C ASN A 198 20.97 -16.92 -1.73
N ASN A 199 20.17 -17.68 -2.48
CA ASN A 199 20.19 -17.66 -3.94
C ASN A 199 19.77 -16.30 -4.51
N SER A 200 18.69 -15.70 -4.00
CA SER A 200 18.24 -14.36 -4.43
C SER A 200 19.29 -13.28 -4.16
N ILE A 201 19.98 -13.35 -3.02
CA ILE A 201 21.04 -12.40 -2.66
C ILE A 201 22.24 -12.55 -3.60
N VAL A 202 22.69 -13.79 -3.82
CA VAL A 202 23.82 -14.08 -4.73
C VAL A 202 23.51 -13.63 -6.15
N VAL A 203 22.37 -14.03 -6.69
CA VAL A 203 21.95 -13.68 -8.06
C VAL A 203 21.82 -12.17 -8.25
N ARG A 204 21.27 -11.45 -7.27
CA ARG A 204 21.15 -9.98 -7.36
C ARG A 204 22.49 -9.28 -7.16
N SER A 205 23.42 -9.86 -6.42
CA SER A 205 24.81 -9.36 -6.34
C SER A 205 25.52 -9.49 -7.69
N GLU A 206 25.38 -10.64 -8.35
CA GLU A 206 25.94 -10.88 -9.69
C GLU A 206 25.31 -9.96 -10.75
N TYR A 207 24.01 -9.68 -10.62
CA TYR A 207 23.31 -8.72 -11.47
C TYR A 207 23.98 -7.33 -11.43
N HIS A 208 24.44 -6.91 -10.26
CA HIS A 208 25.15 -5.64 -10.06
C HIS A 208 26.68 -5.74 -10.23
N GLY A 209 27.15 -6.78 -10.95
CA GLY A 209 28.54 -6.89 -11.40
C GLY A 209 29.49 -7.55 -10.40
N LEU A 210 28.99 -8.09 -9.30
CA LEU A 210 29.80 -8.82 -8.34
C LEU A 210 30.01 -10.28 -8.78
N THR A 211 31.03 -10.93 -8.24
CA THR A 211 31.24 -12.37 -8.44
C THR A 211 30.32 -13.20 -7.56
N GLN A 212 30.12 -14.47 -7.93
CA GLN A 212 29.37 -15.42 -7.10
C GLN A 212 29.90 -15.49 -5.66
N ASN A 213 31.23 -15.51 -5.47
CA ASN A 213 31.84 -15.57 -4.15
C ASN A 213 31.52 -14.32 -3.31
N GLN A 214 31.57 -13.14 -3.92
CA GLN A 214 31.15 -11.89 -3.25
C GLN A 214 29.67 -11.92 -2.88
N GLY A 215 28.80 -12.46 -3.74
CA GLY A 215 27.39 -12.70 -3.42
C GLY A 215 27.20 -13.66 -2.24
N LEU A 216 28.00 -14.73 -2.16
CA LEU A 216 27.98 -15.67 -1.03
C LEU A 216 28.46 -15.01 0.27
N GLN A 217 29.46 -14.13 0.19
CA GLN A 217 29.94 -13.35 1.33
C GLN A 217 28.85 -12.39 1.83
N ILE A 218 28.17 -11.67 0.95
CA ILE A 218 27.03 -10.80 1.29
C ILE A 218 25.91 -11.63 1.93
N ALA A 219 25.51 -12.75 1.32
CA ALA A 219 24.49 -13.63 1.90
C ALA A 219 24.89 -14.12 3.30
N SER A 220 26.16 -14.43 3.52
CA SER A 220 26.69 -14.82 4.83
C SER A 220 26.63 -13.69 5.85
N TYR A 221 26.95 -12.47 5.45
CA TYR A 221 26.76 -11.27 6.26
C TYR A 221 25.30 -11.06 6.66
N ILE A 222 24.37 -11.12 5.71
CA ILE A 222 22.93 -11.00 5.99
C ILE A 222 22.45 -12.08 6.98
N ARG A 223 22.92 -13.33 6.87
CA ARG A 223 22.56 -14.38 7.85
C ARG A 223 23.14 -14.12 9.24
N SER A 224 24.30 -13.48 9.34
CA SER A 224 24.93 -13.12 10.62
C SER A 224 24.10 -12.11 11.43
N LEU A 225 23.18 -11.39 10.78
CA LEU A 225 22.27 -10.45 11.42
C LEU A 225 21.31 -11.14 12.41
N ALA A 226 21.17 -12.46 12.37
CA ALA A 226 20.47 -13.24 13.39
C ALA A 226 21.05 -13.04 14.81
N ASN A 227 22.30 -12.61 14.94
CA ASN A 227 22.91 -12.27 16.23
C ASN A 227 22.42 -10.92 16.80
N ARG A 228 21.75 -10.10 15.97
CA ARG A 228 21.29 -8.75 16.31
C ARG A 228 19.78 -8.61 16.29
N TYR A 229 19.10 -9.34 15.41
CA TYR A 229 17.67 -9.23 15.17
C TYR A 229 16.94 -10.56 15.45
N PRO A 230 15.67 -10.51 15.91
CA PRO A 230 14.89 -11.73 16.11
C PRO A 230 14.69 -12.47 14.80
N THR A 231 14.65 -13.80 14.88
CA THR A 231 14.31 -14.66 13.73
C THR A 231 12.98 -14.20 13.12
N PRO A 232 12.95 -13.87 11.81
CA PRO A 232 11.72 -13.39 11.20
C PRO A 232 10.65 -14.47 11.13
N GLY A 233 9.40 -14.08 11.37
CA GLY A 233 8.25 -14.97 11.25
C GLY A 233 8.01 -15.54 9.84
N PRO A 234 7.18 -16.58 9.72
CA PRO A 234 6.96 -17.32 8.47
C PRO A 234 6.29 -16.50 7.35
N LYS A 235 5.57 -15.42 7.72
CA LYS A 235 4.94 -14.49 6.78
C LYS A 235 5.89 -13.42 6.25
N CYS A 236 7.08 -13.28 6.84
CA CYS A 236 8.08 -12.33 6.40
C CYS A 236 8.78 -12.84 5.13
N ARG A 237 8.10 -12.77 3.99
CA ARG A 237 8.58 -13.25 2.68
C ARG A 237 8.61 -12.09 1.70
N PRO A 238 9.51 -12.09 0.71
CA PRO A 238 9.65 -10.93 -0.18
C PRO A 238 8.44 -10.72 -1.10
N TRP A 239 7.59 -11.74 -1.28
CA TRP A 239 6.35 -11.68 -2.06
C TRP A 239 5.09 -11.40 -1.21
N ASN A 240 5.22 -11.38 0.12
CA ASN A 240 4.15 -11.00 1.01
C ASN A 240 4.20 -9.48 1.23
N PRO A 241 3.11 -8.75 0.98
CA PRO A 241 3.14 -7.31 1.17
C PRO A 241 3.35 -6.91 2.63
N PRO A 242 4.31 -6.01 2.93
CA PRO A 242 4.46 -5.46 4.25
C PRO A 242 3.14 -4.86 4.76
N TYR A 243 2.81 -5.16 6.01
CA TYR A 243 1.58 -4.70 6.68
C TYR A 243 0.27 -5.05 5.97
N GLN A 244 0.24 -6.05 5.07
CA GLN A 244 -1.02 -6.57 4.53
C GLN A 244 -1.98 -6.87 5.68
N PRO A 245 -3.15 -6.21 5.76
CA PRO A 245 -4.04 -6.38 6.89
C PRO A 245 -4.73 -7.73 6.84
N GLY A 246 -5.05 -8.26 8.01
CA GLY A 246 -5.72 -9.53 8.16
C GLY A 246 -5.64 -10.05 9.60
N PRO A 247 -6.42 -11.10 9.91
CA PRO A 247 -6.53 -11.58 11.27
C PRO A 247 -5.19 -12.03 11.86
N GLY A 248 -4.92 -11.58 13.08
CA GLY A 248 -3.75 -11.90 13.87
C GLY A 248 -2.56 -10.94 13.70
N LEU A 249 -2.65 -9.91 12.85
CA LEU A 249 -1.53 -9.01 12.55
C LEU A 249 -1.01 -8.25 13.79
N ASP A 250 -1.88 -7.63 14.57
CA ASP A 250 -1.50 -6.92 15.80
C ASP A 250 -1.24 -7.88 16.98
N SER A 251 -1.66 -9.14 16.87
CA SER A 251 -1.33 -10.18 17.84
C SER A 251 0.08 -10.79 17.64
N ALA A 252 0.63 -10.70 16.43
CA ALA A 252 2.00 -11.14 16.13
C ALA A 252 3.02 -10.28 16.89
N PRO A 253 4.23 -10.78 17.21
CA PRO A 253 5.28 -9.94 17.82
C PRO A 253 5.49 -8.64 17.03
N VAL A 254 5.79 -7.53 17.72
CA VAL A 254 6.04 -6.23 17.05
C VAL A 254 7.10 -6.35 15.96
N SER A 255 8.14 -7.15 16.20
CA SER A 255 9.18 -7.41 15.22
C SER A 255 8.65 -7.96 13.90
N ASP A 256 7.55 -8.71 13.91
CA ASP A 256 6.93 -9.32 12.72
C ASP A 256 5.74 -8.52 12.18
N TRP A 257 5.37 -7.40 12.80
CA TRP A 257 4.25 -6.58 12.34
C TRP A 257 4.45 -6.11 10.90
N THR A 258 5.68 -5.68 10.56
CA THR A 258 6.05 -5.30 9.19
C THR A 258 5.86 -6.42 8.17
N CYS A 259 5.76 -7.68 8.57
CA CYS A 259 5.60 -8.80 7.64
C CYS A 259 4.17 -8.94 7.10
N GLY A 260 3.20 -8.28 7.73
CA GLY A 260 1.79 -8.39 7.38
C GLY A 260 1.20 -9.78 7.65
N ALA A 261 -0.10 -9.92 7.38
CA ALA A 261 -0.81 -11.21 7.43
C ALA A 261 -0.46 -12.15 6.26
N GLY A 262 0.28 -11.63 5.26
CA GLY A 262 0.72 -12.34 4.06
C GLY A 262 -0.30 -12.32 2.91
N ILE A 263 0.10 -12.82 1.75
CA ILE A 263 -0.72 -12.78 0.54
C ILE A 263 -2.03 -13.57 0.67
N ASP A 264 -2.06 -14.60 1.51
CA ASP A 264 -3.26 -15.42 1.77
C ASP A 264 -4.38 -14.64 2.47
N ALA A 265 -4.07 -13.48 3.05
CA ALA A 265 -5.06 -12.59 3.66
C ALA A 265 -5.71 -11.63 2.63
N VAL A 266 -5.21 -11.60 1.39
CA VAL A 266 -5.84 -10.83 0.31
C VAL A 266 -7.08 -11.59 -0.15
N SER A 267 -8.24 -10.96 0.02
CA SER A 267 -9.48 -11.53 -0.49
C SER A 267 -9.60 -11.34 -2.01
N GLU A 268 -10.23 -12.28 -2.70
CA GLU A 268 -10.60 -12.08 -4.11
C GLU A 268 -11.88 -11.24 -4.23
N ASN A 269 -12.73 -11.20 -3.20
CA ASN A 269 -13.96 -10.42 -3.19
C ASN A 269 -13.96 -9.40 -2.04
N ASP A 270 -14.19 -8.12 -2.37
CA ASP A 270 -14.27 -7.04 -1.39
C ASP A 270 -15.36 -7.28 -0.34
N LEU A 271 -16.47 -7.93 -0.73
CA LEU A 271 -17.58 -8.25 0.19
C LEU A 271 -17.21 -9.27 1.28
N ASP A 272 -16.19 -10.10 1.09
CA ASP A 272 -15.77 -11.08 2.10
C ASP A 272 -15.26 -10.38 3.38
N THR A 273 -14.81 -9.13 3.24
CA THR A 273 -14.42 -8.24 4.33
C THR A 273 -15.56 -8.00 5.33
N LEU A 274 -16.82 -8.12 4.91
CA LEU A 274 -17.99 -7.89 5.77
C LEU A 274 -18.03 -8.82 6.97
N ALA A 275 -17.60 -10.07 6.82
CA ALA A 275 -17.60 -11.04 7.92
C ALA A 275 -16.65 -10.63 9.05
N ALA A 276 -15.57 -9.92 8.72
CA ALA A 276 -14.62 -9.40 9.71
C ALA A 276 -15.16 -8.16 10.43
N ILE A 277 -15.91 -7.29 9.73
CA ILE A 277 -16.52 -6.09 10.33
C ILE A 277 -17.76 -6.43 11.15
N PHE A 278 -18.57 -7.36 10.64
CA PHE A 278 -19.90 -7.68 11.15
C PHE A 278 -20.08 -9.20 11.41
N PRO A 279 -19.32 -9.79 12.34
CA PRO A 279 -19.35 -11.23 12.60
C PRO A 279 -20.74 -11.73 13.06
N SER A 280 -21.54 -10.85 13.66
CA SER A 280 -22.90 -11.12 14.13
C SER A 280 -23.98 -10.43 13.30
N GLY A 281 -23.68 -10.14 12.03
CA GLY A 281 -24.56 -9.39 11.12
C GLY A 281 -24.41 -7.88 11.26
N ILE A 282 -24.88 -7.17 10.22
CA ILE A 282 -24.71 -5.72 10.09
C ILE A 282 -25.48 -5.03 11.21
N ASN A 283 -24.76 -4.28 12.04
CA ASN A 283 -25.35 -3.54 13.15
C ASN A 283 -24.59 -2.24 13.38
N LYS A 284 -25.34 -1.24 13.86
CA LYS A 284 -24.85 0.11 14.12
C LYS A 284 -23.72 0.15 15.15
N ALA A 285 -23.77 -0.68 16.19
CA ALA A 285 -22.81 -0.63 17.30
C ALA A 285 -21.38 -1.02 16.87
N ALA A 286 -21.25 -1.95 15.92
CA ALA A 286 -19.95 -2.40 15.39
C ALA A 286 -19.16 -1.29 14.67
N ILE A 287 -19.84 -0.23 14.21
CA ILE A 287 -19.27 0.84 13.37
C ILE A 287 -19.55 2.23 13.93
N ALA A 288 -19.66 2.34 15.26
CA ALA A 288 -19.84 3.63 15.93
C ALA A 288 -18.69 4.60 15.61
N THR A 289 -18.99 5.87 15.35
CA THR A 289 -17.96 6.92 15.09
C THR A 289 -17.10 7.18 16.33
N LYS A 290 -17.65 7.02 17.53
CA LYS A 290 -16.86 7.07 18.77
C LYS A 290 -15.92 5.88 18.93
N GLY A 291 -16.14 4.80 18.18
CA GLY A 291 -15.28 3.64 18.18
C GLY A 291 -13.92 3.90 17.54
N GLN A 292 -13.15 2.83 17.45
CA GLN A 292 -11.85 2.78 16.80
C GLN A 292 -11.69 1.39 16.17
N ILE A 293 -12.11 1.27 14.92
CA ILE A 293 -12.02 0.03 14.16
C ILE A 293 -10.56 -0.27 13.88
N ASN A 294 -10.14 -1.50 14.19
CA ASN A 294 -8.79 -1.94 13.89
C ASN A 294 -8.72 -2.49 12.45
N ILE A 295 -8.50 -1.60 11.49
CA ILE A 295 -8.39 -1.97 10.07
C ILE A 295 -7.17 -2.85 9.74
N ARG A 296 -6.20 -2.99 10.66
CA ARG A 296 -5.04 -3.87 10.49
C ARG A 296 -5.41 -5.34 10.63
N GLU A 297 -6.49 -5.64 11.34
CA GLU A 297 -7.01 -6.99 11.56
C GLU A 297 -8.04 -7.42 10.49
N ILE A 298 -8.37 -6.52 9.57
CA ILE A 298 -9.44 -6.72 8.60
C ILE A 298 -8.84 -7.08 7.24
N PRO A 299 -9.04 -8.31 6.74
CA PRO A 299 -8.56 -8.68 5.41
C PRO A 299 -9.31 -7.85 4.37
N ILE A 300 -8.60 -7.42 3.31
CA ILE A 300 -9.19 -6.61 2.24
C ILE A 300 -9.04 -7.31 0.90
N GLY A 301 -9.97 -6.97 -0.01
CA GLY A 301 -9.95 -7.44 -1.40
C GLY A 301 -8.85 -6.83 -2.27
N PHE A 302 -7.72 -6.43 -1.68
CA PHE A 302 -6.71 -5.59 -2.31
C PHE A 302 -5.27 -5.94 -1.85
N GLN A 303 -4.40 -6.28 -2.79
CA GLN A 303 -2.98 -6.55 -2.53
C GLN A 303 -2.22 -5.24 -2.30
N LEU A 304 -1.49 -5.10 -1.19
CA LEU A 304 -0.54 -4.00 -0.95
C LEU A 304 0.80 -4.25 -1.69
N PRO A 305 1.71 -3.27 -1.83
CA PRO A 305 2.98 -3.46 -2.54
C PRO A 305 3.87 -4.45 -1.81
N ASP A 306 4.50 -5.39 -2.53
CA ASP A 306 5.54 -6.25 -1.93
C ASP A 306 6.85 -5.48 -1.68
N TRP A 307 7.80 -6.07 -0.92
CA TRP A 307 9.03 -5.36 -0.52
C TRP A 307 9.85 -4.86 -1.72
N ASN A 308 9.83 -5.55 -2.86
CA ASN A 308 10.57 -5.09 -4.04
C ASN A 308 10.01 -3.78 -4.60
N HIS A 309 8.76 -3.44 -4.30
CA HIS A 309 8.12 -2.19 -4.69
C HIS A 309 8.20 -1.09 -3.61
N TRP A 310 8.81 -1.40 -2.46
CA TRP A 310 9.24 -0.40 -1.48
C TRP A 310 10.63 0.14 -1.79
N VAL A 311 11.55 -0.73 -2.21
CA VAL A 311 12.95 -0.38 -2.45
C VAL A 311 13.09 0.48 -3.71
N SER A 312 13.92 1.52 -3.62
CA SER A 312 14.21 2.41 -4.75
C SER A 312 14.88 1.65 -5.90
N HIS A 313 14.29 1.67 -7.09
CA HIS A 313 14.94 1.16 -8.29
C HIS A 313 16.13 2.05 -8.71
N ILE A 314 15.96 3.36 -8.63
CA ILE A 314 17.01 4.35 -8.88
C ILE A 314 17.28 5.09 -7.58
N HIS A 315 18.51 5.00 -7.07
CA HIS A 315 18.89 5.73 -5.86
C HIS A 315 19.03 7.23 -6.15
N PRO A 316 18.72 8.14 -5.20
CA PRO A 316 18.91 9.57 -5.39
C PRO A 316 20.32 10.03 -5.72
N LYS A 317 21.36 9.31 -5.26
CA LYS A 317 22.76 9.56 -5.67
C LYS A 317 22.93 9.41 -7.18
N ASP A 318 22.26 8.42 -7.78
CA ASP A 318 22.31 8.16 -9.23
C ASP A 318 21.40 9.11 -10.02
N ALA A 319 20.21 9.39 -9.49
CA ALA A 319 19.25 10.30 -10.13
C ALA A 319 19.68 11.78 -10.12
N TRP A 320 20.27 12.26 -9.01
CA TRP A 320 20.50 13.70 -8.77
C TRP A 320 21.97 14.05 -8.49
N GLY A 321 22.84 13.06 -8.25
CA GLY A 321 24.25 13.29 -7.96
C GLY A 321 24.47 14.18 -6.74
N ASP A 322 25.38 15.14 -6.89
CA ASP A 322 25.80 16.04 -5.81
C ASP A 322 24.67 16.89 -5.24
N TYR A 323 23.60 17.11 -6.03
CA TYR A 323 22.41 17.80 -5.54
C TYR A 323 21.77 17.03 -4.38
N PHE A 324 21.62 15.71 -4.52
CA PHE A 324 21.14 14.88 -3.43
C PHE A 324 22.17 14.75 -2.32
N THR A 325 23.43 14.44 -2.65
CA THR A 325 24.49 14.22 -1.66
C THR A 325 24.62 15.39 -0.68
N ASN A 326 24.47 16.63 -1.17
CA ASN A 326 24.58 17.87 -0.38
C ASN A 326 23.23 18.42 0.12
N SER A 327 22.13 17.70 -0.10
CA SER A 327 20.80 18.14 0.34
C SER A 327 20.57 17.96 1.85
N ASN A 328 19.61 18.71 2.39
CA ASN A 328 19.11 18.47 3.74
C ASN A 328 18.44 17.11 3.89
N LEU A 329 17.83 16.58 2.81
CA LEU A 329 17.22 15.27 2.82
C LEU A 329 18.24 14.17 3.17
N ASN A 330 19.43 14.22 2.57
CA ASN A 330 20.53 13.31 2.88
C ASN A 330 21.18 13.65 4.24
N LYS A 331 21.43 14.95 4.51
CA LYS A 331 22.09 15.39 5.74
C LYS A 331 21.34 14.97 7.01
N LEU A 332 20.04 15.21 7.05
CA LEU A 332 19.19 14.93 8.21
C LEU A 332 19.02 13.42 8.48
N TYR A 333 19.27 12.56 7.48
CA TYR A 333 19.21 11.11 7.64
C TYR A 333 20.59 10.45 7.82
N ALA A 334 21.49 10.61 6.84
CA ALA A 334 22.80 9.97 6.80
C ALA A 334 23.90 10.76 7.51
N GLY A 335 23.71 12.07 7.73
CA GLY A 335 24.74 12.96 8.29
C GLY A 335 25.77 13.42 7.26
N GLU A 336 25.65 12.95 6.02
CA GLU A 336 26.56 13.20 4.91
C GLU A 336 26.26 14.52 4.18
N GLY A 337 27.25 15.03 3.43
CA GLY A 337 27.12 16.21 2.60
C GLY A 337 27.19 17.56 3.34
N THR A 338 26.96 18.63 2.58
CA THR A 338 27.08 20.03 3.03
C THR A 338 25.75 20.72 3.35
N GLY A 339 24.64 19.97 3.40
CA GLY A 339 23.34 20.50 3.82
C GLY A 339 23.41 21.18 5.19
N ASN A 340 22.58 22.21 5.39
CA ASN A 340 22.55 23.02 6.61
C ASN A 340 21.56 22.51 7.68
N GLY A 341 21.00 21.32 7.48
CA GLY A 341 20.15 20.63 8.45
C GLY A 341 20.82 20.57 9.84
N THR A 342 20.05 20.91 10.87
CA THR A 342 20.56 21.17 12.23
C THR A 342 20.54 19.93 13.12
N TYR A 343 19.95 18.82 12.67
CA TYR A 343 19.88 17.55 13.39
C TYR A 343 20.17 16.36 12.48
N ASN A 344 20.34 15.19 13.07
CA ASN A 344 20.37 13.92 12.34
C ASN A 344 19.44 12.93 13.05
N MET A 345 18.46 12.39 12.33
CA MET A 345 17.38 11.58 12.91
C MET A 345 17.90 10.33 13.61
N LYS A 346 18.89 9.64 13.01
CA LYS A 346 19.50 8.46 13.63
C LYS A 346 20.23 8.82 14.92
N THR A 347 20.97 9.93 14.93
CA THR A 347 21.65 10.43 16.13
C THR A 347 20.68 10.83 17.24
N GLN A 348 19.59 11.52 16.90
CA GLN A 348 18.55 11.92 17.86
C GLN A 348 17.92 10.69 18.52
N LEU A 349 17.50 9.72 17.71
CA LEU A 349 16.90 8.47 18.19
C LEU A 349 17.87 7.62 19.01
N ALA A 350 19.12 7.50 18.58
CA ALA A 350 20.14 6.74 19.31
C ALA A 350 20.50 7.39 20.66
N THR A 351 20.62 8.72 20.71
CA THR A 351 21.02 9.45 21.92
C THR A 351 19.86 9.63 22.89
N GLY A 352 18.68 9.99 22.37
CA GLY A 352 17.47 10.23 23.16
C GLY A 352 16.74 8.95 23.57
N GLY A 353 16.96 7.84 22.86
CA GLY A 353 16.39 6.53 23.15
C GLY A 353 14.86 6.52 23.19
N THR A 354 14.30 5.61 24.00
CA THR A 354 12.84 5.48 24.17
C THR A 354 12.14 6.77 24.60
N PRO A 355 12.67 7.60 25.53
CA PRO A 355 12.05 8.89 25.86
C PRO A 355 11.86 9.82 24.65
N TYR A 356 12.85 9.92 23.76
CA TYR A 356 12.72 10.71 22.53
C TYR A 356 11.74 10.08 21.54
N ALA A 357 11.82 8.76 21.33
CA ALA A 357 10.89 8.04 20.46
C ALA A 357 9.42 8.11 20.93
N GLN A 358 9.20 8.34 22.23
CA GLN A 358 7.88 8.53 22.84
C GLN A 358 7.48 10.01 22.94
N GLY A 359 8.27 10.94 22.40
CA GLY A 359 7.99 12.38 22.47
C GLY A 359 8.00 12.97 23.89
N LYS A 360 8.73 12.34 24.83
CA LYS A 360 8.90 12.85 26.21
C LYS A 360 10.05 13.85 26.31
N THR A 361 11.00 13.75 25.40
CA THR A 361 12.19 14.60 25.32
C THR A 361 12.44 14.94 23.86
N GLY A 362 12.69 16.20 23.52
CA GLY A 362 12.78 16.61 22.12
C GLY A 362 11.41 16.68 21.44
N ASP A 363 11.42 16.73 20.12
CA ASP A 363 10.22 16.89 19.29
C ASP A 363 10.38 16.02 18.03
N ILE A 364 10.00 14.74 18.17
CA ILE A 364 10.18 13.77 17.08
C ILE A 364 9.24 14.10 15.91
N PHE A 365 8.08 14.71 16.17
CA PHE A 365 7.13 15.08 15.13
C PHE A 365 7.69 16.16 14.24
N ASN A 366 8.28 17.21 14.83
CA ASN A 366 8.88 18.31 14.09
C ASN A 366 10.12 17.87 13.30
N ASP A 367 10.98 17.04 13.91
CA ASP A 367 12.16 16.51 13.22
C ASP A 367 11.75 15.58 12.06
N LEU A 368 10.72 14.74 12.21
CA LEU A 368 10.22 13.93 11.08
C LEU A 368 9.54 14.80 10.02
N TYR A 369 8.79 15.82 10.44
CA TYR A 369 8.10 16.74 9.55
C TYR A 369 9.07 17.48 8.65
N TYR A 370 10.09 18.13 9.21
CA TYR A 370 11.05 18.90 8.42
C TYR A 370 11.99 18.03 7.59
N TRP A 371 12.28 16.80 8.02
CA TRP A 371 12.97 15.84 7.15
C TRP A 371 12.09 15.45 5.95
N GLY A 372 10.80 15.26 6.19
CA GLY A 372 9.78 15.10 5.17
C GLY A 372 9.76 16.24 4.14
N VAL A 373 9.61 17.47 4.63
CA VAL A 373 9.59 18.71 3.83
C VAL A 373 10.84 18.87 2.96
N ALA A 374 12.01 18.43 3.44
CA ALA A 374 13.24 18.49 2.66
C ALA A 374 13.15 17.74 1.32
N LEU A 375 12.33 16.69 1.22
CA LEU A 375 11.97 16.07 -0.05
C LEU A 375 11.01 16.97 -0.85
N GLY A 376 9.88 17.34 -0.26
CA GLY A 376 8.77 18.01 -0.95
C GLY A 376 9.10 19.39 -1.54
N GLU A 377 10.02 20.13 -0.93
CA GLU A 377 10.41 21.47 -1.41
C GLU A 377 11.54 21.43 -2.45
N ASN A 378 12.41 20.42 -2.41
CA ASN A 378 13.69 20.45 -3.11
C ASN A 378 13.79 19.42 -4.24
N PHE A 379 12.97 18.38 -4.23
CA PHE A 379 13.04 17.32 -5.24
C PHE A 379 11.77 17.32 -6.09
N ALA A 380 11.85 18.07 -7.19
CA ALA A 380 10.85 18.08 -8.24
C ALA A 380 11.55 17.97 -9.61
N PRO A 381 10.92 17.37 -10.63
CA PRO A 381 11.47 17.33 -11.97
C PRO A 381 11.66 18.76 -12.54
N PRO A 382 12.68 19.02 -13.37
CA PRO A 382 13.06 20.38 -13.84
C PRO A 382 12.03 21.18 -14.67
N ASN A 383 10.76 20.76 -14.78
CA ASN A 383 9.72 21.43 -15.57
C ASN A 383 8.53 21.87 -14.69
N ALA A 384 8.83 22.57 -13.60
CA ALA A 384 7.82 23.20 -12.77
C ALA A 384 6.99 24.19 -13.61
N GLY A 385 5.70 23.90 -13.80
CA GLY A 385 4.75 24.80 -14.48
C GLY A 385 3.65 24.11 -15.29
N VAL A 386 3.79 22.83 -15.63
CA VAL A 386 2.74 22.08 -16.35
C VAL A 386 2.54 20.71 -15.70
N SER A 387 1.45 20.55 -14.94
CA SER A 387 1.03 19.22 -14.47
C SER A 387 0.91 18.26 -15.66
N GLY A 388 1.37 17.01 -15.51
CA GLY A 388 1.28 16.00 -16.56
C GLY A 388 2.38 16.02 -17.63
N SER A 389 3.50 16.71 -17.44
CA SER A 389 4.59 16.79 -18.44
C SER A 389 5.84 15.96 -18.13
N TYR A 390 5.83 15.08 -17.12
CA TYR A 390 7.02 14.30 -16.75
C TYR A 390 7.29 13.16 -17.73
N THR A 391 8.54 13.07 -18.20
CA THR A 391 9.00 11.90 -18.96
C THR A 391 9.09 10.68 -18.03
N ILE A 392 9.08 9.47 -18.58
CA ILE A 392 9.21 8.24 -17.79
C ILE A 392 10.49 8.23 -16.93
N PRO A 393 11.69 8.60 -17.46
CA PRO A 393 12.89 8.69 -16.62
C PRO A 393 12.79 9.72 -15.48
N GLN A 394 12.07 10.83 -15.69
CA GLN A 394 11.84 11.82 -14.62
C GLN A 394 10.94 11.27 -13.53
N GLN A 395 9.90 10.50 -13.91
CA GLN A 395 9.04 9.80 -12.96
C GLN A 395 9.85 8.76 -12.16
N GLU A 396 10.66 7.94 -12.83
CA GLU A 396 11.50 6.92 -12.18
C GLU A 396 12.50 7.54 -11.19
N ASN A 397 13.17 8.63 -11.57
CA ASN A 397 14.10 9.34 -10.70
C ASN A 397 13.43 9.92 -9.45
N LEU A 398 12.26 10.56 -9.61
CA LEU A 398 11.52 11.12 -8.47
C LEU A 398 10.94 10.00 -7.59
N TYR A 399 10.34 8.98 -8.19
CA TYR A 399 9.76 7.85 -7.47
C TYR A 399 10.83 7.10 -6.66
N GLY A 400 12.02 6.90 -7.22
CA GLY A 400 13.17 6.35 -6.52
C GLY A 400 13.58 7.15 -5.28
N THR A 401 13.53 8.49 -5.34
CA THR A 401 13.77 9.35 -4.17
C THR A 401 12.69 9.25 -3.10
N VAL A 402 11.44 9.18 -3.51
CA VAL A 402 10.33 9.02 -2.55
C VAL A 402 10.39 7.65 -1.87
N GLN A 403 10.65 6.59 -2.64
CA GLN A 403 10.89 5.24 -2.13
C GLN A 403 12.09 5.18 -1.18
N TRP A 404 13.18 5.89 -1.49
CA TRP A 404 14.32 6.01 -0.59
C TRP A 404 13.92 6.59 0.77
N GLN A 405 13.19 7.71 0.80
CA GLN A 405 12.74 8.31 2.06
C GLN A 405 11.81 7.35 2.82
N LEU A 406 10.95 6.62 2.12
CA LEU A 406 10.06 5.63 2.71
C LEU A 406 10.83 4.45 3.34
N VAL A 407 11.80 3.87 2.63
CA VAL A 407 12.66 2.79 3.16
C VAL A 407 13.48 3.27 4.35
N LYS A 408 13.99 4.50 4.30
CA LYS A 408 14.74 5.09 5.42
C LYS A 408 13.81 5.36 6.62
N SER A 409 12.56 5.74 6.39
CA SER A 409 11.55 5.85 7.46
C SER A 409 11.24 4.48 8.08
N TRP A 410 11.11 3.44 7.25
CA TRP A 410 10.96 2.07 7.70
C TRP A 410 12.19 1.60 8.52
N GLU A 411 13.41 1.91 8.08
CA GLU A 411 14.64 1.58 8.81
C GLU A 411 14.63 2.21 10.22
N LEU A 412 14.29 3.50 10.32
CA LEU A 412 14.14 4.16 11.62
C LEU A 412 13.06 3.48 12.47
N ALA A 413 11.94 3.09 11.86
CA ALA A 413 10.87 2.45 12.59
C ALA A 413 11.27 1.10 13.20
N GLN A 414 12.01 0.29 12.44
CA GLN A 414 12.48 -1.01 12.87
C GLN A 414 13.64 -0.90 13.88
N ASP A 415 14.67 -0.10 13.59
CA ASP A 415 15.88 -0.03 14.43
C ASP A 415 15.63 0.62 15.80
N TYR A 416 14.61 1.49 15.93
CA TYR A 416 14.29 2.20 17.17
C TYR A 416 12.92 1.84 17.77
N SER A 417 12.31 0.75 17.30
CA SER A 417 11.00 0.26 17.79
C SER A 417 9.91 1.35 17.76
N LEU A 418 9.91 2.18 16.73
CA LEU A 418 8.96 3.30 16.63
C LEU A 418 7.52 2.80 16.54
N GLU A 419 7.30 1.60 16.01
CA GLU A 419 5.96 1.05 15.79
C GLU A 419 5.12 0.89 17.06
N VAL A 420 5.77 0.79 18.23
CA VAL A 420 5.12 0.78 19.55
C VAL A 420 5.34 2.06 20.35
N ASN A 421 6.33 2.87 19.99
CA ASN A 421 6.62 4.13 20.68
C ASN A 421 5.87 5.33 20.09
N CYS A 422 5.59 5.33 18.78
CA CYS A 422 4.88 6.41 18.10
C CYS A 422 3.45 6.58 18.57
N PRO A 423 2.67 5.52 18.85
CA PRO A 423 1.37 5.73 19.47
C PRO A 423 1.44 6.46 20.81
N VAL A 424 2.51 6.24 21.58
CA VAL A 424 2.76 6.98 22.83
C VAL A 424 3.19 8.42 22.53
N ALA A 425 3.98 8.66 21.48
CA ALA A 425 4.35 10.00 21.03
C ALA A 425 3.14 10.83 20.58
N TRP A 426 2.19 10.23 19.85
CA TRP A 426 0.91 10.87 19.51
C TRP A 426 0.16 11.36 20.76
N VAL A 427 0.16 10.58 21.85
CA VAL A 427 -0.46 10.99 23.12
C VAL A 427 0.33 12.13 23.77
N ASN A 428 1.66 12.03 23.82
CA ASN A 428 2.50 12.98 24.57
C ASN A 428 2.66 14.33 23.86
N GLU A 429 2.86 14.35 22.55
CA GLU A 429 3.09 15.58 21.77
C GLU A 429 1.77 16.20 21.28
N GLU A 430 0.83 15.38 20.80
CA GLU A 430 -0.38 15.87 20.12
C GLU A 430 -1.66 15.76 20.94
N GLN A 431 -1.58 15.22 22.16
CA GLN A 431 -2.73 14.93 23.02
C GLN A 431 -3.77 14.06 22.31
N ALA A 432 -3.30 13.15 21.45
CA ALA A 432 -4.14 12.33 20.59
C ALA A 432 -5.03 11.39 21.45
N PRO A 433 -6.36 11.46 21.33
CA PRO A 433 -7.27 10.73 22.21
C PRO A 433 -7.52 9.28 21.79
N LYS A 434 -7.06 8.88 20.60
CA LYS A 434 -7.32 7.57 19.99
C LYS A 434 -6.02 6.92 19.51
N ALA A 435 -5.02 6.85 20.38
CA ALA A 435 -3.76 6.17 20.06
C ALA A 435 -4.00 4.74 19.56
N GLU A 436 -3.40 4.42 18.42
CA GLU A 436 -3.40 3.06 17.89
C GLU A 436 -2.55 2.12 18.76
N ALA A 437 -2.78 0.81 18.70
CA ALA A 437 -1.89 -0.14 19.37
C ALA A 437 -0.48 -0.17 18.73
N ARG A 438 -0.41 0.11 17.42
CA ARG A 438 0.81 0.18 16.62
C ARG A 438 0.67 1.27 15.57
N GLY A 439 1.76 1.94 15.23
CA GLY A 439 1.74 2.98 14.21
C GLY A 439 3.06 3.70 14.03
N TRP A 440 3.13 4.55 13.01
CA TRP A 440 4.26 5.43 12.71
C TRP A 440 4.03 6.84 13.28
N CYS A 441 5.12 7.60 13.40
CA CYS A 441 5.16 8.91 14.04
C CYS A 441 4.89 10.04 13.04
N GLY A 442 4.45 11.17 13.58
CA GLY A 442 4.52 12.47 12.91
C GLY A 442 3.39 12.76 11.94
N TYR A 443 3.25 14.04 11.62
CA TYR A 443 2.28 14.53 10.64
C TYR A 443 2.71 14.32 9.19
N TRP A 444 4.00 14.12 8.91
CA TRP A 444 4.46 13.95 7.54
C TRP A 444 4.01 12.61 6.95
N ARG A 445 3.47 12.68 5.73
CA ARG A 445 2.78 11.57 5.08
C ARG A 445 3.76 10.74 4.24
N PHE A 446 4.78 10.15 4.86
CA PHE A 446 5.84 9.40 4.16
C PHE A 446 5.28 8.35 3.19
N ILE A 447 4.23 7.64 3.61
CA ILE A 447 3.61 6.57 2.83
C ILE A 447 2.66 7.16 1.79
N PHE A 448 1.78 8.07 2.20
CA PHE A 448 0.82 8.71 1.29
C PHE A 448 1.52 9.41 0.12
N ASN A 449 2.63 10.09 0.39
CA ASN A 449 3.40 10.81 -0.62
C ASN A 449 4.10 9.87 -1.61
N ALA A 450 4.25 8.58 -1.33
CA ALA A 450 4.73 7.60 -2.33
C ALA A 450 3.74 7.40 -3.49
N SER A 451 2.47 7.79 -3.33
CA SER A 451 1.47 7.69 -4.39
C SER A 451 1.88 8.45 -5.65
N PRO A 452 1.86 7.82 -6.84
CA PRO A 452 2.14 8.53 -8.10
C PRO A 452 1.13 9.63 -8.41
N GLN A 453 -0.06 9.56 -7.81
CA GLN A 453 -1.04 10.64 -7.90
C GLN A 453 -0.57 11.88 -7.13
N ILE A 454 0.00 11.72 -5.92
CA ILE A 454 0.58 12.86 -5.17
C ILE A 454 1.82 13.40 -5.84
N GLN A 455 2.60 12.53 -6.47
CA GLN A 455 3.74 12.94 -7.28
C GLN A 455 3.34 13.58 -8.62
N ASN A 456 2.04 13.75 -8.90
CA ASN A 456 1.52 14.34 -10.14
C ASN A 456 2.03 13.65 -11.42
N PHE A 457 2.22 12.33 -11.38
CA PHE A 457 2.63 11.58 -12.56
C PHE A 457 1.50 11.53 -13.59
N PRO A 458 1.77 11.74 -14.89
CA PRO A 458 0.74 11.70 -15.92
C PRO A 458 0.13 10.30 -16.02
N VAL A 459 -1.16 10.16 -15.73
CA VAL A 459 -1.87 8.85 -15.74
C VAL A 459 -1.78 8.16 -17.11
N ALA A 460 -1.94 8.91 -18.19
CA ALA A 460 -1.91 8.37 -19.56
C ALA A 460 -0.51 7.97 -20.03
N ASN A 461 0.55 8.47 -19.38
CA ASN A 461 1.94 8.18 -19.71
C ASN A 461 2.72 7.88 -18.42
N SER A 462 2.20 6.95 -17.63
CA SER A 462 2.75 6.62 -16.32
C SER A 462 3.85 5.57 -16.43
N MET A 463 4.88 5.67 -15.59
CA MET A 463 5.92 4.64 -15.45
C MET A 463 5.41 3.24 -15.08
N PHE A 464 4.15 3.13 -14.61
CA PHE A 464 3.48 1.85 -14.35
C PHE A 464 2.81 1.23 -15.58
N GLY A 465 3.02 1.80 -16.78
CA GLY A 465 2.63 1.21 -18.06
C GLY A 465 1.14 1.32 -18.43
N SER A 466 0.24 1.55 -17.46
CA SER A 466 -1.19 1.73 -17.72
C SER A 466 -1.91 2.60 -16.69
N PRO A 467 -3.05 3.23 -17.05
CA PRO A 467 -3.89 3.97 -16.11
C PRO A 467 -4.36 3.11 -14.92
N VAL A 468 -4.74 1.86 -15.16
CA VAL A 468 -5.20 0.97 -14.07
C VAL A 468 -4.07 0.65 -13.10
N ALA A 469 -2.86 0.35 -13.59
CA ALA A 469 -1.70 0.10 -12.74
C ALA A 469 -1.30 1.34 -11.94
N HIS A 470 -1.38 2.54 -12.56
CA HIS A 470 -1.18 3.81 -11.86
C HIS A 470 -2.15 3.95 -10.67
N TYR A 471 -3.45 3.74 -10.89
CA TYR A 471 -4.45 3.88 -9.82
C TYR A 471 -4.36 2.78 -8.77
N VAL A 472 -3.94 1.56 -9.14
CA VAL A 472 -3.64 0.50 -8.17
C VAL A 472 -2.49 0.93 -7.26
N LYS A 473 -1.36 1.37 -7.81
CA LYS A 473 -0.20 1.82 -7.01
C LYS A 473 -0.56 3.02 -6.13
N ALA A 474 -1.35 3.97 -6.63
CA ALA A 474 -1.86 5.07 -5.80
C ALA A 474 -2.72 4.60 -4.62
N ASN A 475 -3.66 3.69 -4.87
CA ASN A 475 -4.54 3.14 -3.83
C ASN A 475 -3.79 2.29 -2.80
N GLN A 476 -2.76 1.56 -3.24
CA GLN A 476 -1.89 0.76 -2.37
C GLN A 476 -1.24 1.62 -1.30
N TRP A 477 -0.61 2.73 -1.70
CA TRP A 477 0.03 3.66 -0.77
C TRP A 477 -0.97 4.37 0.15
N TYR A 478 -2.14 4.73 -0.36
CA TYR A 478 -3.17 5.40 0.45
C TYR A 478 -3.79 4.51 1.51
N TYR A 479 -4.02 3.24 1.20
CA TYR A 479 -4.55 2.31 2.17
C TYR A 479 -3.50 1.97 3.23
N LEU A 480 -2.25 1.84 2.82
CA LEU A 480 -1.14 1.64 3.75
C LEU A 480 -0.94 2.82 4.70
N GLN A 481 -1.16 4.07 4.24
CA GLN A 481 -1.12 5.26 5.10
C GLN A 481 -2.06 5.13 6.30
N ILE A 482 -3.32 4.72 6.10
CA ILE A 482 -4.28 4.61 7.22
C ILE A 482 -4.02 3.40 8.12
N LEU A 483 -3.34 2.36 7.61
CA LEU A 483 -2.90 1.23 8.42
C LEU A 483 -1.77 1.61 9.38
N LEU A 484 -0.80 2.40 8.89
CA LEU A 484 0.42 2.74 9.62
C LEU A 484 0.30 4.03 10.41
N ASN A 485 -0.39 5.05 9.89
CA ASN A 485 -0.48 6.35 10.55
C ASN A 485 -1.79 7.06 10.17
N PRO A 486 -2.93 6.65 10.77
CA PRO A 486 -4.21 7.35 10.58
C PRO A 486 -4.26 8.69 11.33
N GLY A 487 -3.37 8.92 12.31
CA GLY A 487 -3.29 10.15 13.10
C GLY A 487 -3.75 10.04 14.55
N SER A 488 -4.21 8.87 14.99
CA SER A 488 -4.58 8.61 16.39
C SER A 488 -5.64 9.56 16.98
N GLY A 489 -6.49 10.12 16.11
CA GLY A 489 -7.49 11.12 16.44
C GLY A 489 -6.94 12.54 16.62
N ALA A 490 -5.66 12.80 16.35
CA ALA A 490 -5.07 14.13 16.50
C ALA A 490 -5.53 15.09 15.42
N HIS A 491 -5.75 14.58 14.20
CA HIS A 491 -6.24 15.19 12.95
C HIS A 491 -5.79 16.65 12.74
N ASN A 492 -5.12 16.94 11.62
CA ASN A 492 -4.73 18.30 11.28
C ASN A 492 -4.91 18.55 9.79
N VAL A 493 -6.09 19.01 9.40
CA VAL A 493 -6.50 19.26 8.02
C VAL A 493 -6.28 18.00 7.17
N HIS A 494 -5.19 17.91 6.43
CA HIS A 494 -4.87 16.78 5.55
C HIS A 494 -3.72 15.92 6.09
N LEU A 495 -3.34 16.11 7.36
CA LEU A 495 -2.23 15.43 8.02
C LEU A 495 -2.71 14.61 9.23
N PRO A 496 -2.13 13.42 9.45
CA PRO A 496 -1.18 12.71 8.59
C PRO A 496 -1.84 11.98 7.41
N THR A 497 -3.16 12.09 7.25
CA THR A 497 -3.90 11.48 6.16
C THR A 497 -4.79 12.51 5.47
N ASP A 498 -4.76 12.52 4.14
CA ASP A 498 -5.69 13.31 3.33
C ASP A 498 -6.84 12.41 2.90
N TRP A 499 -7.90 12.43 3.71
CA TRP A 499 -9.02 11.50 3.62
C TRP A 499 -9.79 11.65 2.31
N GLN A 500 -10.09 12.88 1.88
CA GLN A 500 -10.91 13.12 0.69
C GLN A 500 -10.23 12.67 -0.60
N TYR A 501 -8.92 12.92 -0.68
CA TYR A 501 -8.16 12.62 -1.86
C TYR A 501 -8.14 11.10 -2.13
N ALA A 502 -8.26 10.28 -1.09
CA ALA A 502 -8.42 8.84 -1.21
C ALA A 502 -9.78 8.42 -1.77
N TYR A 503 -10.88 9.08 -1.40
CA TYR A 503 -12.23 8.75 -1.91
C TYR A 503 -12.33 8.93 -3.42
N GLY A 504 -11.78 10.03 -3.96
CA GLY A 504 -11.73 10.26 -5.40
C GLY A 504 -10.91 9.19 -6.14
N LEU A 505 -9.80 8.75 -5.56
CA LEU A 505 -8.93 7.74 -6.16
C LEU A 505 -9.52 6.33 -6.14
N LEU A 506 -10.38 6.00 -5.17
CA LEU A 506 -11.18 4.77 -5.20
C LEU A 506 -12.10 4.75 -6.41
N ASN A 507 -12.78 5.87 -6.70
CA ASN A 507 -13.63 5.99 -7.88
C ASN A 507 -12.82 5.93 -9.20
N ASN A 508 -11.64 6.56 -9.27
CA ASN A 508 -10.76 6.46 -10.45
C ASN A 508 -10.29 5.01 -10.70
N LEU A 509 -9.99 4.26 -9.63
CA LEU A 509 -9.66 2.84 -9.75
C LEU A 509 -10.86 2.03 -10.25
N TYR A 510 -12.06 2.28 -9.73
CA TYR A 510 -13.28 1.66 -10.25
C TYR A 510 -13.48 1.97 -11.74
N GLN A 511 -13.35 3.23 -12.16
CA GLN A 511 -13.52 3.61 -13.57
C GLN A 511 -12.51 2.95 -14.50
N SER A 512 -11.27 2.76 -14.05
CA SER A 512 -10.21 2.14 -14.86
C SER A 512 -10.23 0.61 -14.86
N SER A 513 -10.73 -0.03 -13.79
CA SER A 513 -10.75 -1.49 -13.64
C SER A 513 -12.12 -2.13 -13.89
N GLY A 514 -13.20 -1.34 -13.83
CA GLY A 514 -14.58 -1.81 -13.80
C GLY A 514 -14.99 -2.52 -12.51
N ARG A 515 -14.12 -2.54 -11.48
CA ARG A 515 -14.35 -3.24 -10.21
C ARG A 515 -14.70 -2.26 -9.09
N PRO A 516 -15.95 -2.25 -8.59
CA PRO A 516 -16.29 -1.50 -7.39
C PRO A 516 -15.74 -2.20 -6.13
N GLU A 517 -15.39 -1.41 -5.12
CA GLU A 517 -14.89 -1.89 -3.81
C GLU A 517 -15.61 -1.14 -2.67
N PRO A 518 -16.94 -1.37 -2.50
CA PRO A 518 -17.76 -0.62 -1.56
C PRO A 518 -17.31 -0.78 -0.10
N ILE A 519 -16.77 -1.93 0.29
CA ILE A 519 -16.38 -2.20 1.67
C ILE A 519 -15.03 -1.55 1.98
N ARG A 520 -14.07 -1.61 1.05
CA ARG A 520 -12.82 -0.84 1.17
C ARG A 520 -13.07 0.66 1.24
N ASN A 521 -13.98 1.18 0.42
CA ASN A 521 -14.42 2.58 0.48
C ASN A 521 -15.07 2.90 1.84
N PHE A 522 -16.01 2.07 2.29
CA PHE A 522 -16.66 2.20 3.58
C PHE A 522 -15.67 2.22 4.76
N LEU A 523 -14.69 1.31 4.78
CA LEU A 523 -13.66 1.26 5.82
C LEU A 523 -12.84 2.55 5.88
N TYR A 524 -12.50 3.13 4.72
CA TYR A 524 -11.75 4.38 4.66
C TYR A 524 -12.57 5.56 5.25
N VAL A 525 -13.85 5.65 4.90
CA VAL A 525 -14.75 6.70 5.43
C VAL A 525 -15.06 6.49 6.90
N LEU A 526 -15.31 5.25 7.34
CA LEU A 526 -15.54 4.91 8.74
C LEU A 526 -14.32 5.27 9.60
N LYS A 527 -13.11 4.91 9.14
CA LYS A 527 -11.89 5.22 9.85
C LYS A 527 -11.70 6.72 9.97
N GLY A 528 -11.89 7.48 8.88
CA GLY A 528 -11.85 8.95 8.92
C GLY A 528 -12.84 9.54 9.92
N ALA A 529 -14.11 9.12 9.89
CA ALA A 529 -15.11 9.54 10.86
C ALA A 529 -14.69 9.21 12.30
N GLN A 530 -14.10 8.05 12.54
CA GLN A 530 -13.58 7.70 13.86
C GLN A 530 -12.38 8.57 14.28
N GLU A 531 -11.47 8.92 13.38
CA GLU A 531 -10.38 9.85 13.70
C GLU A 531 -10.91 11.26 14.05
N MET A 532 -12.03 11.69 13.48
CA MET A 532 -12.63 13.02 13.72
C MET A 532 -13.56 13.10 14.93
N ASP A 533 -14.16 11.98 15.37
CA ASP A 533 -14.95 11.93 16.60
C ASP A 533 -14.01 11.81 17.82
N ASN A 534 -13.17 12.83 17.98
CA ASN A 534 -12.02 12.88 18.88
C ASN A 534 -12.23 13.80 20.09
N GLY A 535 -13.44 14.33 20.28
CA GLY A 535 -13.76 15.22 21.40
C GLY A 535 -13.39 16.69 21.19
N VAL A 536 -12.78 17.08 20.07
CA VAL A 536 -12.52 18.50 19.73
C VAL A 536 -13.80 19.24 19.34
N GLY A 537 -14.80 18.53 18.78
CA GLY A 537 -16.07 19.11 18.35
C GLY A 537 -15.99 19.75 16.96
N VAL A 538 -16.92 20.65 16.63
CA VAL A 538 -17.11 21.15 15.25
C VAL A 538 -16.58 22.56 15.00
N THR A 539 -16.15 23.27 16.05
CA THR A 539 -15.67 24.66 15.96
C THR A 539 -14.23 24.76 15.48
N ASN A 540 -13.42 23.73 15.72
CA ASN A 540 -12.08 23.61 15.18
C ASN A 540 -12.13 22.64 14.01
N VAL A 541 -12.23 23.20 12.81
CA VAL A 541 -12.47 22.44 11.57
C VAL A 541 -11.21 21.77 11.05
N ASP A 542 -10.05 22.18 11.55
CA ASP A 542 -8.76 21.56 11.22
C ASP A 542 -8.56 20.26 11.99
N ARG A 543 -9.11 20.16 13.20
CA ARG A 543 -8.86 19.01 14.09
C ARG A 543 -10.08 18.19 14.43
N GLY A 544 -11.27 18.76 14.45
CA GLY A 544 -12.46 18.13 15.02
C GLY A 544 -13.35 17.38 14.04
N TRP A 545 -14.63 17.28 14.40
CA TRP A 545 -15.66 16.63 13.59
C TRP A 545 -16.00 17.46 12.35
N THR A 546 -15.71 16.92 11.17
CA THR A 546 -15.96 17.60 9.89
C THR A 546 -16.81 16.75 8.97
N ILE A 547 -17.66 17.39 8.17
CA ILE A 547 -18.43 16.72 7.10
C ILE A 547 -17.51 16.36 5.92
N ARG A 548 -16.41 17.09 5.76
CA ARG A 548 -15.46 16.96 4.66
C ARG A 548 -14.96 15.51 4.55
N ASP A 549 -14.59 14.94 5.68
CA ASP A 549 -13.85 13.68 5.73
C ASP A 549 -14.63 12.54 6.41
N SER A 550 -15.89 12.78 6.82
CA SER A 550 -16.75 11.78 7.47
C SER A 550 -18.07 11.52 6.75
N SER A 551 -18.28 12.12 5.58
CA SER A 551 -19.62 12.28 5.02
C SER A 551 -20.28 10.93 4.62
N PRO A 552 -21.58 10.74 4.94
CA PRO A 552 -22.31 9.53 4.57
C PRO A 552 -22.54 9.42 3.06
N LEU A 553 -22.42 10.52 2.32
CA LEU A 553 -22.53 10.51 0.87
C LEU A 553 -21.29 9.90 0.20
N ASP A 554 -20.14 9.91 0.88
CA ASP A 554 -18.93 9.23 0.39
C ASP A 554 -19.04 7.71 0.62
N VAL A 555 -19.87 7.25 1.57
CA VAL A 555 -20.24 5.83 1.73
C VAL A 555 -21.25 5.38 0.69
N TRP A 556 -22.30 6.15 0.45
CA TRP A 556 -23.34 5.79 -0.53
C TRP A 556 -22.91 5.99 -1.99
N ASN A 557 -22.18 7.07 -2.28
CA ASN A 557 -21.63 7.49 -3.58
C ASN A 557 -22.22 6.82 -4.83
N GLY A 558 -23.38 7.32 -5.28
CA GLY A 558 -24.05 6.87 -6.50
C GLY A 558 -24.80 5.53 -6.38
N GLY A 559 -24.82 4.93 -5.18
CA GLY A 559 -25.63 3.76 -4.86
C GLY A 559 -25.37 2.58 -5.80
N GLN A 560 -26.45 1.94 -6.25
CA GLN A 560 -26.41 0.80 -7.17
C GLN A 560 -25.83 1.13 -8.56
N THR A 561 -25.75 2.42 -8.91
CA THR A 561 -25.12 2.88 -10.16
C THR A 561 -23.65 3.28 -9.98
N GLY A 562 -23.24 3.48 -8.72
CA GLY A 562 -21.91 3.92 -8.31
C GLY A 562 -21.17 2.84 -7.54
N VAL A 563 -20.72 3.17 -6.32
CA VAL A 563 -19.80 2.33 -5.54
C VAL A 563 -20.40 0.99 -5.11
N TRP A 564 -21.74 0.87 -5.03
CA TRP A 564 -22.44 -0.35 -4.64
C TRP A 564 -22.87 -1.23 -5.82
N LYS A 565 -22.48 -0.86 -7.05
CA LYS A 565 -22.84 -1.61 -8.26
C LYS A 565 -22.50 -3.10 -8.14
N GLY A 566 -23.48 -3.96 -8.38
CA GLY A 566 -23.31 -5.42 -8.33
C GLY A 566 -23.37 -6.01 -6.91
N THR A 567 -23.50 -5.18 -5.87
CA THR A 567 -23.79 -5.61 -4.50
C THR A 567 -25.30 -5.72 -4.31
N SER A 568 -25.75 -6.64 -3.44
CA SER A 568 -27.18 -6.75 -3.14
C SER A 568 -27.72 -5.45 -2.53
N LEU A 569 -28.91 -5.03 -2.98
CA LEU A 569 -29.56 -3.81 -2.48
C LEU A 569 -29.75 -3.86 -0.95
N ALA A 570 -30.08 -5.03 -0.39
CA ALA A 570 -30.25 -5.20 1.05
C ALA A 570 -28.94 -4.96 1.83
N THR A 571 -27.80 -5.38 1.28
CA THR A 571 -26.48 -5.15 1.89
C THR A 571 -26.13 -3.66 1.89
N GLU A 572 -26.33 -2.98 0.76
CA GLU A 572 -26.13 -1.53 0.65
C GLU A 572 -27.01 -0.79 1.67
N GLN A 573 -28.32 -1.02 1.65
CA GLN A 573 -29.28 -0.37 2.55
C GLN A 573 -28.89 -0.55 4.02
N ALA A 574 -28.47 -1.75 4.41
CA ALA A 574 -28.07 -2.06 5.78
C ALA A 574 -26.80 -1.30 6.20
N ILE A 575 -25.77 -1.25 5.35
CA ILE A 575 -24.49 -0.59 5.69
C ILE A 575 -24.64 0.93 5.64
N VAL A 576 -25.19 1.46 4.55
CA VAL A 576 -25.40 2.91 4.37
C VAL A 576 -26.34 3.42 5.46
N GLY A 577 -27.43 2.71 5.75
CA GLY A 577 -28.36 3.07 6.83
C GLY A 577 -27.71 3.05 8.20
N ALA A 578 -26.92 2.01 8.53
CA ALA A 578 -26.22 1.92 9.80
C ALA A 578 -25.19 3.05 9.98
N PHE A 579 -24.39 3.33 8.95
CA PHE A 579 -23.41 4.41 9.00
C PHE A 579 -24.08 5.78 9.08
N LEU A 580 -25.09 6.06 8.24
CA LEU A 580 -25.85 7.31 8.28
C LEU A 580 -26.48 7.53 9.67
N SER A 581 -27.00 6.47 10.29
CA SER A 581 -27.54 6.55 11.66
C SER A 581 -26.47 6.94 12.70
N ASN A 582 -25.27 6.36 12.63
CA ASN A 582 -24.16 6.74 13.51
C ASN A 582 -23.68 8.17 13.26
N TRP A 583 -23.50 8.53 11.99
CA TRP A 583 -23.10 9.86 11.58
C TRP A 583 -24.09 10.91 12.07
N MET A 584 -25.40 10.66 11.93
CA MET A 584 -26.45 11.56 12.41
C MET A 584 -26.45 11.70 13.93
N ASP A 585 -26.22 10.63 14.69
CA ASP A 585 -26.12 10.73 16.16
C ASP A 585 -24.97 11.64 16.59
N THR A 586 -23.81 11.52 15.94
CA THR A 586 -22.64 12.34 16.24
C THR A 586 -22.84 13.77 15.80
N THR A 587 -23.22 13.99 14.54
CA THR A 587 -23.47 15.33 13.97
C THR A 587 -24.52 16.12 14.77
N THR A 588 -25.60 15.47 15.21
CA THR A 588 -26.67 16.14 15.98
C THR A 588 -26.41 16.21 17.48
N SER A 589 -25.34 15.58 17.98
CA SER A 589 -24.90 15.76 19.37
C SER A 589 -24.30 17.15 19.61
N PHE A 590 -23.81 17.80 18.56
CA PHE A 590 -23.32 19.18 18.60
C PHE A 590 -24.49 20.15 18.43
N GLY A 591 -24.49 21.22 19.24
CA GLY A 591 -25.49 22.27 19.13
C GLY A 591 -25.45 22.92 17.76
N ILE A 592 -26.61 23.11 17.11
CA ILE A 592 -26.65 23.66 15.74
C ILE A 592 -25.99 25.04 15.60
N ASN A 593 -25.84 25.78 16.71
CA ASN A 593 -25.18 27.09 16.76
C ASN A 593 -23.65 27.03 16.79
N THR A 594 -23.05 25.86 17.03
CA THR A 594 -21.59 25.69 16.96
C THR A 594 -21.12 25.33 15.56
N TRP A 595 -22.04 24.95 14.68
CA TRP A 595 -21.76 24.71 13.27
C TRP A 595 -21.62 26.03 12.53
N GLN A 596 -20.72 26.06 11.55
CA GLN A 596 -20.77 27.06 10.50
C GLN A 596 -22.08 26.91 9.72
N ARG A 597 -22.67 28.01 9.24
CA ARG A 597 -23.99 28.02 8.59
C ARG A 597 -24.10 29.10 7.52
N GLU A 598 -25.17 29.00 6.74
CA GLU A 598 -25.49 29.94 5.69
C GLU A 598 -25.44 31.38 6.21
N GLY A 599 -24.78 32.27 5.45
CA GLY A 599 -24.64 33.68 5.81
C GLY A 599 -23.62 34.00 6.91
N GLN A 600 -22.83 33.02 7.38
CA GLN A 600 -21.69 33.25 8.28
C GLN A 600 -20.36 33.37 7.49
N PRO A 601 -19.39 34.16 7.97
CA PRO A 601 -18.04 34.18 7.41
C PRO A 601 -17.36 32.80 7.43
N ASN A 602 -16.33 32.64 6.58
CA ASN A 602 -15.51 31.43 6.55
C ASN A 602 -14.86 31.18 7.92
N ALA A 603 -14.96 29.95 8.43
CA ALA A 603 -14.43 29.57 9.74
C ALA A 603 -12.90 29.52 9.77
N VAL A 604 -12.24 29.37 8.62
CA VAL A 604 -10.78 29.36 8.48
C VAL A 604 -10.30 30.73 7.98
N PRO A 605 -9.43 31.43 8.74
CA PRO A 605 -8.83 32.69 8.30
C PRO A 605 -8.05 32.53 6.98
N GLY A 606 -8.28 33.43 6.02
CA GLY A 606 -7.60 33.41 4.69
C GLY A 606 -8.39 32.70 3.58
N GLU A 607 -9.22 31.74 3.98
CA GLU A 607 -10.64 31.58 3.62
C GLU A 607 -11.34 32.46 2.56
N THR A 608 -11.03 32.50 1.26
CA THR A 608 -11.79 33.36 0.30
C THR A 608 -12.83 32.64 -0.57
N THR A 609 -12.79 31.31 -0.64
CA THR A 609 -13.61 30.45 -1.52
C THR A 609 -13.75 29.08 -0.87
N CYS A 610 -14.82 28.31 -1.13
CA CYS A 610 -15.11 27.05 -0.42
C CYS A 610 -14.18 25.85 -0.80
N TYR A 611 -12.90 26.09 -1.08
CA TYR A 611 -12.00 25.10 -1.72
C TYR A 611 -11.28 24.15 -0.76
N TRP A 612 -10.83 24.60 0.42
CA TRP A 612 -9.83 23.86 1.21
C TRP A 612 -10.25 23.65 2.68
N SER A 613 -10.89 24.64 3.27
CA SER A 613 -11.61 24.55 4.52
C SER A 613 -13.02 24.12 4.23
N MET A 614 -13.25 22.83 4.43
CA MET A 614 -14.60 22.29 4.54
C MET A 614 -15.34 22.29 3.19
N ARG A 615 -16.26 21.34 3.03
CA ARG A 615 -17.39 21.56 2.13
C ARG A 615 -18.29 22.60 2.81
N SER A 616 -17.85 23.85 2.80
CA SER A 616 -18.16 24.85 3.82
C SER A 616 -19.64 25.22 3.80
N LEU A 617 -20.18 25.35 5.01
CA LEU A 617 -21.58 25.65 5.26
C LEU A 617 -21.94 27.12 4.99
N CYS A 618 -21.18 27.86 4.18
CA CYS A 618 -21.10 29.33 4.31
C CYS A 618 -21.04 30.12 2.99
N GLU A 619 -21.43 29.55 1.85
CA GLU A 619 -21.53 30.36 0.64
C GLU A 619 -22.52 31.52 0.86
N ILE A 620 -21.97 32.74 0.98
CA ILE A 620 -22.73 33.99 1.05
C ILE A 620 -23.46 34.13 -0.30
N GLY A 621 -24.75 33.80 -0.30
CA GLY A 621 -25.57 33.83 -1.52
C GLY A 621 -25.87 32.46 -2.13
N TYR A 622 -25.78 31.36 -1.38
CA TYR A 622 -26.30 30.05 -1.79
C TYR A 622 -27.74 30.16 -2.34
N VAL A 623 -27.98 29.56 -3.51
CA VAL A 623 -29.31 29.45 -4.13
C VAL A 623 -29.63 27.97 -4.37
N HIS A 624 -30.85 27.56 -4.00
CA HIS A 624 -31.29 26.18 -4.09
C HIS A 624 -31.23 25.66 -5.53
N GLY A 625 -30.73 24.43 -5.73
CA GLY A 625 -30.71 23.78 -7.05
C GLY A 625 -29.79 24.43 -8.10
N THR A 626 -29.08 25.51 -7.77
CA THR A 626 -28.05 26.08 -8.65
C THR A 626 -26.68 25.59 -8.22
N LEU A 627 -25.95 25.00 -9.16
CA LEU A 627 -24.52 24.77 -9.03
C LEU A 627 -23.81 26.13 -9.08
N SER A 628 -23.32 26.62 -7.95
CA SER A 628 -22.20 27.55 -7.97
C SER A 628 -20.97 26.76 -8.47
N GLY A 629 -20.41 27.13 -9.61
CA GLY A 629 -19.10 26.61 -10.05
C GLY A 629 -19.04 25.28 -10.81
N GLY A 630 -20.16 24.58 -11.07
CA GLY A 630 -20.17 23.44 -12.01
C GLY A 630 -19.48 22.14 -11.56
N THR A 631 -19.12 22.01 -10.29
CA THR A 631 -18.49 20.82 -9.70
C THR A 631 -19.11 20.49 -8.34
N VAL A 632 -18.80 19.32 -7.79
CA VAL A 632 -19.32 18.70 -6.54
C VAL A 632 -18.88 19.45 -5.27
N GLU A 633 -18.64 20.76 -5.36
CA GLU A 633 -17.82 21.54 -4.42
C GLU A 633 -18.57 22.03 -3.16
N ASN A 634 -19.90 21.90 -3.09
CA ASN A 634 -20.69 22.32 -1.92
C ASN A 634 -21.59 21.18 -1.39
N PHE A 635 -21.37 20.75 -0.13
CA PHE A 635 -22.06 19.60 0.51
C PHE A 635 -23.59 19.72 0.51
N PRO A 636 -24.20 20.85 0.89
CA PRO A 636 -25.60 21.17 0.67
C PRO A 636 -26.14 20.77 -0.71
N THR A 637 -25.60 21.34 -1.78
CA THR A 637 -26.05 21.09 -3.15
C THR A 637 -25.91 19.63 -3.51
N TRP A 638 -24.79 19.01 -3.13
CA TRP A 638 -24.57 17.59 -3.37
C TRP A 638 -25.64 16.74 -2.67
N THR A 639 -25.90 17.02 -1.38
CA THR A 639 -26.87 16.28 -0.56
C THR A 639 -28.30 16.47 -1.05
N TRP A 640 -28.69 17.69 -1.43
CA TRP A 640 -29.99 17.98 -2.04
C TRP A 640 -30.27 17.07 -3.23
N ASN A 641 -29.29 16.92 -4.12
CA ASN A 641 -29.40 16.09 -5.31
C ASN A 641 -29.40 14.58 -4.99
N GLN A 642 -28.75 14.16 -3.90
CA GLN A 642 -28.64 12.73 -3.56
C GLN A 642 -29.84 12.20 -2.75
N ILE A 643 -30.49 13.03 -1.92
CA ILE A 643 -31.61 12.58 -1.05
C ILE A 643 -32.71 11.82 -1.83
N PRO A 644 -33.25 12.34 -2.96
CA PRO A 644 -34.28 11.63 -3.71
C PRO A 644 -33.80 10.27 -4.26
N LEU A 645 -32.51 10.17 -4.63
CA LEU A 645 -31.92 8.94 -5.13
C LEU A 645 -31.77 7.90 -4.03
N MET A 646 -31.25 8.31 -2.86
CA MET A 646 -31.15 7.45 -1.66
C MET A 646 -32.53 6.94 -1.22
N GLN A 647 -33.56 7.79 -1.27
CA GLN A 647 -34.94 7.38 -0.98
C GLN A 647 -35.47 6.39 -2.03
N GLY A 648 -35.18 6.61 -3.31
CA GLY A 648 -35.56 5.70 -4.39
C GLY A 648 -34.91 4.31 -4.28
N GLU A 649 -33.71 4.23 -3.72
CA GLU A 649 -33.01 2.99 -3.41
C GLU A 649 -33.40 2.40 -2.05
N GLY A 650 -34.29 3.03 -1.30
CA GLY A 650 -34.81 2.52 -0.03
C GLY A 650 -33.83 2.57 1.14
N ILE A 651 -32.85 3.49 1.12
CA ILE A 651 -32.03 3.81 2.30
C ILE A 651 -32.94 4.25 3.45
N ASP A 652 -32.57 3.93 4.71
CA ASP A 652 -33.41 4.17 5.90
C ASP A 652 -33.99 5.59 5.92
N LYS A 653 -35.30 5.63 5.62
CA LYS A 653 -36.08 6.85 5.49
C LYS A 653 -36.09 7.69 6.77
N VAL A 654 -36.05 7.07 7.94
CA VAL A 654 -36.01 7.80 9.21
C VAL A 654 -34.72 8.64 9.27
N GLN A 655 -33.59 8.05 8.89
CA GLN A 655 -32.31 8.76 8.90
C GLN A 655 -32.20 9.76 7.76
N VAL A 656 -32.71 9.46 6.57
CA VAL A 656 -32.72 10.41 5.44
C VAL A 656 -33.59 11.64 5.76
N ASN A 657 -34.78 11.45 6.34
CA ASN A 657 -35.63 12.55 6.79
C ASN A 657 -34.96 13.37 7.93
N ARG A 658 -34.23 12.70 8.84
CA ARG A 658 -33.44 13.37 9.88
C ARG A 658 -32.31 14.23 9.29
N LEU A 659 -31.61 13.72 8.27
CA LEU A 659 -30.59 14.46 7.53
C LEU A 659 -31.18 15.70 6.84
N ALA A 660 -32.30 15.54 6.11
CA ALA A 660 -32.99 16.65 5.45
C ALA A 660 -33.46 17.72 6.45
N THR A 661 -33.99 17.30 7.60
CA THR A 661 -34.43 18.23 8.66
C THR A 661 -33.26 19.01 9.27
N TRP A 662 -32.15 18.32 9.53
CA TRP A 662 -30.93 18.96 10.05
C TRP A 662 -30.36 19.97 9.03
N LEU A 663 -30.29 19.59 7.75
CA LEU A 663 -29.88 20.48 6.65
C LEU A 663 -30.81 21.68 6.51
N ASN A 664 -32.12 21.52 6.65
CA ASN A 664 -33.05 22.66 6.63
C ASN A 664 -32.78 23.65 7.76
N THR A 665 -32.27 23.17 8.90
CA THR A 665 -31.94 24.04 10.04
C THR A 665 -30.60 24.74 9.81
N ALA A 666 -29.62 24.04 9.24
CA ALA A 666 -28.31 24.61 8.90
C ALA A 666 -28.35 25.57 7.70
N TYR A 667 -29.26 25.32 6.75
CA TYR A 667 -29.43 26.00 5.46
C TYR A 667 -30.92 26.27 5.18
N PRO A 668 -31.53 27.23 5.89
CA PRO A 668 -32.96 27.50 5.77
C PRO A 668 -33.41 27.92 4.36
N SER A 669 -32.53 28.50 3.53
CA SER A 669 -32.88 28.84 2.14
C SER A 669 -33.03 27.62 1.21
N GLY A 670 -32.51 26.45 1.62
CA GLY A 670 -32.49 25.24 0.81
C GLY A 670 -33.83 24.52 0.69
N ASN A 671 -34.82 24.79 1.57
CA ASN A 671 -36.14 24.14 1.58
C ASN A 671 -36.09 22.59 1.63
N TYR A 672 -35.16 22.02 2.40
CA TYR A 672 -34.98 20.56 2.51
C TYR A 672 -36.22 19.83 3.07
N LEU A 673 -37.13 20.53 3.75
CA LEU A 673 -38.40 19.95 4.19
C LEU A 673 -39.29 19.48 3.02
N SER A 674 -39.11 20.04 1.82
CA SER A 674 -39.83 19.59 0.62
C SER A 674 -39.41 18.20 0.12
N LEU A 675 -38.25 17.70 0.58
CA LEU A 675 -37.74 16.36 0.23
C LEU A 675 -38.21 15.26 1.19
N LEU A 676 -38.96 15.62 2.24
CA LEU A 676 -39.48 14.64 3.18
C LEU A 676 -40.52 13.75 2.51
N GLN A 677 -40.37 12.44 2.68
CA GLN A 677 -41.38 11.48 2.29
C GLN A 677 -42.19 11.04 3.51
N ASN A 678 -43.52 10.92 3.34
CA ASN A 678 -44.49 10.44 4.35
C ASN A 678 -44.37 8.95 4.59
#